data_AF-A0A136KYP6-F1
#
_entry.id   AF-A0A136KYP6-F1
#
_cell.length_a   1.000
_cell.length_b   1.000
_cell.length_c   1.000
_cell.angle_alpha   90.00
_cell.angle_beta   90.00
_cell.angle_gamma   90.00
#
_symmetry.space_group_name_H-M   'P 1'
#
loop_
_entity.id
_entity.type
_entity.pdbx_description
1 polymer ?
#
loop_
_entity_poly.entity_id
_entity_poly.type
_entity_poly.pdbx_seq_one_letter_code
_entity_poly.pdbx_strand_id
1 'polypeptide(L)'
;MHSFRRRGTSLIELLVVIVVLLIGILGVVQTFPQGFGILQTTRAYTIMTELARSQSDALKGRAEQLPEMILPTSYSFLGSSIVNITVDASRRPGDLYPVADGINANGSLIVGGDSMGYWPYVTGANLLRRIVSEGGPVPSPRSVGGFFGGLMVLQFAPIVYNDDPAYRILLQVYGNDMVRRWGDPGFASARDWQYYVEDAGQSFGQIHLPTHPSKTREYRLQMTAWVSVSGNSQPREIVDAIITVPPGPQGYTSFLLSSFVVLGAGESYIGAEFGSIRVARLFDRLPVGDAFTLDPYEYKLLDANLGVLLFNPVGYDYEVRFGNRREPLKARVNYDVFDWRVIRDEFRIPNTTPYQVKLKLGGLKTAGDYQADDTRYPGLNVPVPSINGSPQNVDVVLLDVETGGVFLFDPAKPRDPSPPVGTVNDYLALDPALCSYAVDMSRGFVSLIDYDRSTPGLQLRLMLPGAVSPVTVNAEGRLVRALYQATGEWAVQVQKAPATFRQTYGGPNVAEYYVGGSNSTLGGQVTRVYFPVMDTGKNVTIGEVWYRDSGGTLRALHDENFRIQDTPADPIGPYVDITSVDPSAVGFDWTNGYAVRNVQGASVEVRVLWNPSAFNLRGNSAQVYEKFILWTRTWRQAKVETFLQRGVEQ
;
A
#
# COMPACT_ATOMS: atom_id res chain seq x y z
N MET A 1 57.93 29.63 -48.90
CA MET A 1 57.07 30.34 -47.92
C MET A 1 55.63 30.29 -48.45
N HIS A 2 54.89 29.21 -48.16
CA HIS A 2 53.52 29.01 -48.64
C HIS A 2 52.52 29.65 -47.67
N SER A 3 51.85 30.68 -48.15
CA SER A 3 50.70 31.31 -47.50
C SER A 3 49.47 30.39 -47.64
N PHE A 4 49.05 29.75 -46.55
CA PHE A 4 47.79 29.02 -46.50
C PHE A 4 46.62 30.02 -46.42
N ARG A 5 45.91 30.22 -47.53
CA ARG A 5 44.55 30.77 -47.53
C ARG A 5 43.61 29.75 -46.86
N ARG A 6 43.21 30.00 -45.62
CA ARG A 6 42.03 29.35 -45.02
C ARG A 6 40.80 29.77 -45.82
N ARG A 7 40.29 28.89 -46.68
CA ARG A 7 38.96 29.03 -47.28
C ARG A 7 37.94 28.72 -46.18
N GLY A 8 37.07 29.68 -45.89
CA GLY A 8 35.94 29.47 -44.97
C GLY A 8 34.99 28.43 -45.56
N THR A 9 34.57 27.49 -44.71
CA THR A 9 33.58 26.45 -45.01
C THR A 9 32.29 27.13 -45.50
N SER A 10 31.80 26.77 -46.69
CA SER A 10 30.58 27.40 -47.20
C SER A 10 29.36 26.86 -46.46
N LEU A 11 28.35 27.72 -46.23
CA LEU A 11 27.10 27.32 -45.57
C LEU A 11 26.39 26.16 -46.30
N ILE A 12 26.57 26.07 -47.62
CA ILE A 12 26.06 24.98 -48.45
C ILE A 12 26.77 23.65 -48.13
N GLU A 13 28.10 23.63 -47.99
CA GLU A 13 28.83 22.42 -47.57
C GLU A 13 28.36 21.92 -46.20
N LEU A 14 28.14 22.83 -45.26
CA LEU A 14 27.68 22.48 -43.92
C LEU A 14 26.25 21.91 -43.96
N LEU A 15 25.37 22.51 -44.77
CA LEU A 15 23.99 22.06 -44.94
C LEU A 15 23.91 20.70 -45.65
N VAL A 16 24.75 20.47 -46.67
CA VAL A 16 24.87 19.18 -47.37
C VAL A 16 25.37 18.09 -46.41
N VAL A 17 26.36 18.38 -45.58
CA VAL A 17 26.86 17.43 -44.57
C VAL A 17 25.77 17.09 -43.56
N ILE A 18 25.01 18.09 -43.07
CA ILE A 18 23.88 17.84 -42.16
C ILE A 18 22.81 16.98 -42.83
N VAL A 19 22.45 17.24 -44.09
CA VAL A 19 21.44 16.45 -44.82
C VAL A 19 21.90 15.01 -45.06
N VAL A 20 23.15 14.79 -45.47
CA VAL A 20 23.70 13.45 -45.66
C VAL A 20 23.78 12.70 -44.32
N LEU A 21 24.17 13.38 -43.24
CA LEU A 21 24.15 12.83 -41.89
C LEU A 21 22.72 12.45 -41.45
N LEU A 22 21.73 13.33 -41.67
CA LEU A 22 20.34 13.07 -41.33
C LEU A 22 19.77 11.87 -42.11
N ILE A 23 20.06 11.78 -43.42
CA ILE A 23 19.64 10.63 -44.25
C ILE A 23 20.33 9.34 -43.77
N GLY A 24 21.62 9.40 -43.43
CA GLY A 24 22.36 8.26 -42.88
C GLY A 24 21.78 7.78 -41.55
N ILE A 25 21.49 8.70 -40.61
CA ILE A 25 20.85 8.38 -39.34
C ILE A 25 19.45 7.80 -39.58
N LEU A 26 18.65 8.41 -40.46
CA LEU A 26 17.30 7.93 -40.77
C LEU A 26 17.33 6.52 -41.37
N GLY A 27 18.30 6.24 -42.26
CA GLY A 27 18.52 4.93 -42.86
C GLY A 27 18.85 3.87 -41.81
N VAL A 28 19.73 4.18 -40.84
CA VAL A 28 20.04 3.26 -39.73
C VAL A 28 18.82 3.01 -38.85
N VAL A 29 18.04 4.05 -38.52
CA VAL A 29 16.81 3.95 -37.72
C VAL A 29 15.75 3.07 -38.41
N GLN A 30 15.60 3.17 -39.74
CA GLN A 30 14.68 2.35 -40.51
C GLN A 30 15.16 0.91 -40.71
N THR A 31 16.47 0.67 -40.76
CA THR A 31 17.04 -0.67 -40.97
C THR A 31 17.05 -1.50 -39.68
N PHE A 32 17.17 -0.86 -38.50
CA PHE A 32 17.23 -1.55 -37.21
C PHE A 32 16.22 -1.07 -36.15
N PRO A 33 14.91 -0.93 -36.47
CA PRO A 33 13.91 -0.44 -35.51
C PRO A 33 13.78 -1.37 -34.28
N GLN A 34 13.96 -2.67 -34.48
CA GLN A 34 13.92 -3.66 -33.38
C GLN A 34 15.12 -3.53 -32.42
N GLY A 35 16.29 -3.12 -32.91
CA GLY A 35 17.50 -2.96 -32.08
C GLY A 35 17.36 -1.85 -31.04
N PHE A 36 16.77 -0.72 -31.41
CA PHE A 36 16.50 0.39 -30.48
C PHE A 36 15.44 0.03 -29.44
N GLY A 37 14.41 -0.73 -29.84
CA GLY A 37 13.40 -1.25 -28.91
C GLY A 37 13.98 -2.20 -27.86
N ILE A 38 14.93 -3.06 -28.26
CA ILE A 38 15.64 -3.95 -27.34
C ILE A 38 16.48 -3.14 -26.34
N LEU A 39 17.23 -2.13 -26.79
CA LEU A 39 18.03 -1.28 -25.90
C LEU A 39 17.17 -0.52 -24.87
N GLN A 40 16.03 0.03 -25.29
CA GLN A 40 15.07 0.66 -24.36
C GLN A 40 14.53 -0.34 -23.35
N THR A 41 14.22 -1.56 -23.81
CA THR A 41 13.74 -2.65 -22.97
C THR A 41 14.77 -3.07 -21.93
N THR A 42 16.01 -3.31 -22.34
CA THR A 42 17.13 -3.68 -21.45
C THR A 42 17.42 -2.58 -20.42
N ARG A 43 17.42 -1.30 -20.86
CA ARG A 43 17.56 -0.16 -19.96
C ARG A 43 16.43 -0.13 -18.94
N ALA A 44 15.18 -0.31 -19.38
CA ALA A 44 14.04 -0.32 -18.49
C ALA A 44 14.13 -1.48 -17.48
N TYR A 45 14.48 -2.70 -17.88
CA TYR A 45 14.68 -3.81 -16.94
C TYR A 45 15.76 -3.54 -15.89
N THR A 46 16.82 -2.85 -16.27
CA THR A 46 17.88 -2.41 -15.33
C THR A 46 17.29 -1.46 -14.29
N ILE A 47 16.58 -0.41 -14.74
CA ILE A 47 15.89 0.55 -13.88
C ILE A 47 14.85 -0.14 -12.98
N MET A 48 14.05 -1.07 -13.52
CA MET A 48 13.06 -1.82 -12.74
C MET A 48 13.71 -2.61 -11.60
N THR A 49 14.85 -3.23 -11.85
CA THR A 49 15.58 -4.00 -10.84
C THR A 49 16.18 -3.08 -9.78
N GLU A 50 16.71 -1.92 -10.16
CA GLU A 50 17.23 -0.91 -9.23
C GLU A 50 16.12 -0.32 -8.34
N LEU A 51 14.97 0.02 -8.93
CA LEU A 51 13.78 0.47 -8.19
C LEU A 51 13.33 -0.58 -7.17
N ALA A 52 13.23 -1.85 -7.61
CA ALA A 52 12.79 -2.95 -6.76
C ALA A 52 13.76 -3.17 -5.57
N ARG A 53 15.07 -3.15 -5.82
CA ARG A 53 16.10 -3.28 -4.79
C ARG A 53 16.08 -2.11 -3.81
N SER A 54 16.04 -0.89 -4.32
CA SER A 54 16.01 0.31 -3.48
C SER A 54 14.78 0.33 -2.57
N GLN A 55 13.62 -0.07 -3.07
CA GLN A 55 12.41 -0.17 -2.25
C GLN A 55 12.50 -1.32 -1.24
N SER A 56 13.09 -2.47 -1.61
CA SER A 56 13.35 -3.57 -0.68
C SER A 56 14.27 -3.12 0.47
N ASP A 57 15.35 -2.40 0.18
CA ASP A 57 16.27 -1.90 1.21
C ASP A 57 15.60 -0.86 2.12
N ALA A 58 14.73 0.01 1.57
CA ALA A 58 13.93 0.93 2.37
C ALA A 58 12.95 0.18 3.31
N LEU A 59 12.36 -0.93 2.86
CA LEU A 59 11.49 -1.77 3.68
C LEU A 59 12.26 -2.49 4.80
N LYS A 60 13.47 -2.98 4.52
CA LYS A 60 14.36 -3.57 5.55
C LYS A 60 14.68 -2.57 6.65
N GLY A 61 14.96 -1.32 6.29
CA GLY A 61 15.24 -0.25 7.25
C GLY A 61 14.07 0.13 8.15
N ARG A 62 12.84 -0.31 7.82
CA ARG A 62 11.60 -0.03 8.58
C ARG A 62 10.83 -1.31 8.92
N ALA A 63 11.54 -2.42 9.14
CA ALA A 63 10.93 -3.74 9.34
C ALA A 63 9.88 -3.76 10.47
N GLU A 64 10.07 -2.99 11.53
CA GLU A 64 9.15 -2.90 12.68
C GLU A 64 7.80 -2.25 12.34
N GLN A 65 7.77 -1.39 11.32
CA GLN A 65 6.57 -0.66 10.88
C GLN A 65 5.87 -1.34 9.71
N LEU A 66 6.39 -2.48 9.23
CA LEU A 66 5.78 -3.19 8.11
C LEU A 66 4.32 -3.55 8.40
N PRO A 67 3.44 -3.45 7.39
CA PRO A 67 2.07 -3.91 7.53
C PRO A 67 2.03 -5.40 7.87
N GLU A 68 0.94 -5.83 8.50
CA GLU A 68 0.67 -7.24 8.76
C GLU A 68 0.41 -7.99 7.45
N MET A 69 -0.34 -7.37 6.54
CA MET A 69 -0.68 -7.92 5.23
C MET A 69 -1.01 -6.81 4.23
N ILE A 70 -0.88 -7.12 2.94
CA ILE A 70 -1.34 -6.27 1.84
C ILE A 70 -2.33 -7.09 1.02
N LEU A 71 -3.56 -6.60 0.90
CA LEU A 71 -4.69 -7.37 0.39
C LEU A 71 -5.22 -6.83 -0.96
N PRO A 72 -5.67 -7.73 -1.86
CA PRO A 72 -6.57 -7.37 -2.95
C PRO A 72 -7.97 -7.06 -2.40
N THR A 73 -8.53 -5.92 -2.77
CA THR A 73 -9.88 -5.53 -2.33
C THR A 73 -10.73 -5.07 -3.49
N SER A 74 -12.01 -5.44 -3.45
CA SER A 74 -13.07 -4.87 -4.28
C SER A 74 -13.90 -3.91 -3.44
N TYR A 75 -14.33 -2.82 -4.06
CA TYR A 75 -15.19 -1.82 -3.44
C TYR A 75 -16.57 -1.92 -4.06
N SER A 76 -17.59 -2.09 -3.24
CA SER A 76 -18.99 -2.04 -3.67
C SER A 76 -19.71 -0.94 -2.91
N PHE A 77 -20.61 -0.23 -3.56
CA PHE A 77 -21.41 0.80 -2.89
C PHE A 77 -22.66 0.16 -2.27
N LEU A 78 -22.95 0.52 -1.01
CA LEU A 78 -24.19 0.22 -0.32
C LEU A 78 -25.04 1.49 -0.30
N GLY A 79 -26.05 1.55 -1.17
CA GLY A 79 -26.81 2.79 -1.38
C GLY A 79 -25.96 3.89 -2.02
N SER A 80 -26.20 5.15 -1.66
CA SER A 80 -25.61 6.32 -2.32
C SER A 80 -24.30 6.83 -1.70
N SER A 81 -23.85 6.31 -0.55
CA SER A 81 -22.71 6.93 0.18
C SER A 81 -21.84 5.98 1.00
N ILE A 82 -22.22 4.71 1.16
CA ILE A 82 -21.45 3.77 1.98
C ILE A 82 -20.61 2.89 1.06
N VAL A 83 -19.32 2.76 1.37
CA VAL A 83 -18.43 1.81 0.69
C VAL A 83 -18.39 0.53 1.54
N ASN A 84 -18.43 -0.61 0.88
CA ASN A 84 -18.07 -1.89 1.46
C ASN A 84 -16.74 -2.34 0.83
N ILE A 85 -15.79 -2.72 1.68
CA ILE A 85 -14.49 -3.27 1.27
C ILE A 85 -14.59 -4.78 1.43
N THR A 86 -14.58 -5.50 0.32
CA THR A 86 -14.54 -6.96 0.32
C THR A 86 -13.17 -7.42 -0.14
N VAL A 87 -12.54 -8.33 0.59
CA VAL A 87 -11.26 -8.91 0.19
C VAL A 87 -11.49 -9.96 -0.89
N ASP A 88 -10.73 -9.88 -1.98
CA ASP A 88 -10.78 -10.86 -3.06
C ASP A 88 -9.68 -11.90 -2.91
N ALA A 89 -9.92 -12.89 -2.04
CA ALA A 89 -8.95 -13.97 -1.78
C ALA A 89 -8.72 -14.89 -2.99
N SER A 90 -9.58 -14.83 -4.01
CA SER A 90 -9.46 -15.59 -5.25
C SER A 90 -8.47 -14.97 -6.26
N ARG A 91 -8.08 -13.71 -6.03
CA ARG A 91 -7.17 -12.97 -6.90
C ARG A 91 -5.76 -13.52 -6.82
N ARG A 92 -5.11 -13.80 -7.95
CA ARG A 92 -3.69 -14.18 -7.93
C ARG A 92 -2.83 -12.93 -7.78
N PRO A 93 -1.68 -12.99 -7.07
CA PRO A 93 -0.77 -11.85 -6.96
C PRO A 93 -0.27 -11.33 -8.31
N GLY A 94 -0.25 -12.19 -9.34
CA GLY A 94 0.15 -11.87 -10.70
C GLY A 94 -0.90 -11.13 -11.54
N ASP A 95 -2.16 -11.08 -11.11
CA ASP A 95 -3.23 -10.53 -11.94
C ASP A 95 -3.13 -9.00 -12.06
N LEU A 96 -3.26 -8.51 -13.30
CA LEU A 96 -3.20 -7.08 -13.63
C LEU A 96 -4.48 -6.57 -14.31
N TYR A 97 -5.38 -7.47 -14.70
CA TYR A 97 -6.61 -7.12 -15.41
C TYR A 97 -7.77 -6.91 -14.41
N PRO A 98 -8.68 -5.97 -14.66
CA PRO A 98 -9.88 -5.79 -13.85
C PRO A 98 -10.92 -6.87 -14.16
N VAL A 99 -11.90 -7.02 -13.27
CA VAL A 99 -13.15 -7.71 -13.58
C VAL A 99 -14.14 -6.63 -14.02
N ALA A 100 -14.34 -6.49 -15.34
CA ALA A 100 -15.21 -5.47 -15.93
C ALA A 100 -15.95 -5.97 -17.18
N ASP A 101 -17.10 -5.38 -17.47
CA ASP A 101 -17.93 -5.62 -18.66
C ASP A 101 -17.60 -4.67 -19.82
N GLY A 102 -16.99 -3.52 -19.53
CA GLY A 102 -16.61 -2.54 -20.54
C GLY A 102 -15.83 -1.36 -19.98
N ILE A 103 -15.47 -0.41 -20.86
CA ILE A 103 -14.83 0.85 -20.49
C ILE A 103 -15.47 1.99 -21.29
N ASN A 104 -15.84 3.08 -20.61
CA ASN A 104 -16.47 4.22 -21.26
C ASN A 104 -15.46 5.21 -21.85
N ALA A 105 -15.96 6.22 -22.56
CA ALA A 105 -15.13 7.25 -23.22
C ALA A 105 -14.33 8.13 -22.23
N ASN A 106 -14.71 8.13 -20.95
CA ASN A 106 -13.98 8.82 -19.88
C ASN A 106 -12.92 7.91 -19.23
N GLY A 107 -12.72 6.70 -19.73
CA GLY A 107 -11.78 5.72 -19.21
C GLY A 107 -12.25 5.03 -17.93
N SER A 108 -13.53 5.15 -17.56
CA SER A 108 -14.08 4.45 -16.41
C SER A 108 -14.51 3.03 -16.78
N LEU A 109 -14.12 2.06 -15.96
CA LEU A 109 -14.56 0.67 -16.12
C LEU A 109 -16.03 0.53 -15.69
N ILE A 110 -16.75 -0.36 -16.38
CA ILE A 110 -18.17 -0.61 -16.15
C ILE A 110 -18.36 -2.07 -15.71
N VAL A 111 -19.16 -2.30 -14.66
CA VAL A 111 -19.66 -3.62 -14.23
C VAL A 111 -21.14 -3.53 -13.94
N GLY A 112 -21.95 -4.42 -14.51
CA GLY A 112 -23.39 -4.44 -14.31
C GLY A 112 -24.11 -3.18 -14.78
N GLY A 113 -23.47 -2.36 -15.63
CA GLY A 113 -23.94 -1.03 -16.03
C GLY A 113 -23.44 0.13 -15.16
N ASP A 114 -22.85 -0.15 -14.00
CA ASP A 114 -22.33 0.85 -13.07
C ASP A 114 -20.85 1.14 -13.30
N SER A 115 -20.45 2.39 -13.08
CA SER A 115 -19.06 2.83 -13.20
C SER A 115 -18.25 2.43 -11.95
N MET A 116 -17.30 1.51 -12.12
CA MET A 116 -16.35 1.11 -11.07
C MET A 116 -15.29 2.17 -10.77
N GLY A 117 -15.07 3.11 -11.69
CA GLY A 117 -14.08 4.17 -11.58
C GLY A 117 -13.03 4.14 -12.70
N TYR A 118 -12.25 5.22 -12.74
CA TYR A 118 -11.22 5.42 -13.75
C TYR A 118 -10.19 4.28 -13.74
N TRP A 119 -9.99 3.65 -14.91
CA TRP A 119 -9.22 2.40 -15.08
C TRP A 119 -7.88 2.38 -14.33
N PRO A 120 -7.11 3.48 -14.25
CA PRO A 120 -5.81 3.37 -13.63
C PRO A 120 -5.85 3.11 -12.12
N TYR A 121 -6.94 3.46 -11.44
CA TYR A 121 -7.08 3.24 -10.01
C TYR A 121 -7.65 1.87 -9.66
N VAL A 122 -8.07 1.08 -10.65
CA VAL A 122 -8.78 -0.19 -10.48
C VAL A 122 -8.17 -1.33 -11.31
N THR A 123 -6.92 -1.17 -11.75
CA THR A 123 -6.21 -2.14 -12.61
C THR A 123 -4.72 -2.19 -12.26
N GLY A 124 -4.00 -3.15 -12.85
CA GLY A 124 -2.55 -3.26 -12.70
C GLY A 124 -2.14 -3.44 -11.24
N ALA A 125 -1.16 -2.65 -10.80
CA ALA A 125 -0.73 -2.65 -9.40
C ALA A 125 -1.83 -2.21 -8.43
N ASN A 126 -2.80 -1.40 -8.84
CA ASN A 126 -3.83 -0.87 -7.93
C ASN A 126 -4.90 -1.89 -7.53
N LEU A 127 -4.82 -3.12 -8.04
CA LEU A 127 -5.66 -4.24 -7.62
C LEU A 127 -5.31 -4.77 -6.22
N LEU A 128 -4.04 -4.66 -5.80
CA LEU A 128 -3.60 -5.01 -4.44
C LEU A 128 -3.04 -3.74 -3.79
N ARG A 129 -3.87 -3.03 -3.04
CA ARG A 129 -3.55 -1.72 -2.46
C ARG A 129 -4.00 -1.51 -1.03
N ARG A 130 -4.77 -2.45 -0.45
CA ARG A 130 -5.21 -2.37 0.94
C ARG A 130 -4.05 -2.74 1.85
N ILE A 131 -3.58 -1.77 2.59
CA ILE A 131 -2.57 -1.94 3.64
C ILE A 131 -3.30 -2.22 4.94
N VAL A 132 -2.91 -3.29 5.64
CA VAL A 132 -3.47 -3.67 6.92
C VAL A 132 -2.37 -3.66 7.99
N SER A 133 -2.61 -2.94 9.08
CA SER A 133 -1.80 -2.92 10.30
C SER A 133 -0.39 -2.36 10.09
N GLU A 134 -0.23 -1.34 9.23
CA GLU A 134 1.02 -0.60 9.14
C GLU A 134 1.24 0.22 10.41
N GLY A 135 2.48 0.24 10.91
CA GLY A 135 2.85 0.98 12.12
C GLY A 135 3.36 0.06 13.23
N GLY A 136 3.58 0.66 14.40
CA GLY A 136 4.29 0.05 15.52
C GLY A 136 3.92 0.73 16.83
N PRO A 137 4.80 0.73 17.85
CA PRO A 137 4.64 1.56 19.03
C PRO A 137 4.37 3.03 18.65
N VAL A 138 3.57 3.73 19.46
CA VAL A 138 3.33 5.18 19.26
C VAL A 138 4.70 5.88 19.15
N PRO A 139 4.94 6.73 18.13
CA PRO A 139 6.24 7.39 17.96
C PRO A 139 6.56 8.34 19.12
N SER A 140 7.86 8.57 19.36
CA SER A 140 8.31 9.54 20.36
C SER A 140 7.76 10.95 20.05
N PRO A 141 7.21 11.66 21.06
CA PRO A 141 6.64 12.98 20.84
C PRO A 141 7.67 14.02 20.40
N ARG A 142 7.29 14.85 19.44
CA ARG A 142 8.10 15.96 18.91
C ARG A 142 7.24 17.14 18.50
N SER A 143 7.86 18.31 18.38
CA SER A 143 7.22 19.49 17.78
C SER A 143 7.10 19.34 16.26
N VAL A 144 5.92 19.66 15.75
CA VAL A 144 5.59 19.65 14.33
C VAL A 144 4.81 20.92 14.02
N GLY A 145 5.54 21.96 13.59
CA GLY A 145 4.97 23.31 13.48
C GLY A 145 4.36 23.78 14.80
N GLY A 146 3.08 24.13 14.78
CA GLY A 146 2.33 24.53 15.98
C GLY A 146 1.83 23.37 16.85
N PHE A 147 2.09 22.13 16.45
CA PHE A 147 1.59 20.93 17.16
C PHE A 147 2.71 20.19 17.91
N PHE A 148 2.30 19.34 18.85
CA PHE A 148 3.20 18.46 19.61
C PHE A 148 2.56 17.07 19.76
N GLY A 149 3.32 16.02 19.43
CA GLY A 149 2.84 14.64 19.50
C GLY A 149 3.74 13.65 18.76
N GLY A 150 3.36 12.38 18.74
CA GLY A 150 4.08 11.33 18.01
C GLY A 150 3.76 11.39 16.52
N LEU A 151 4.70 11.87 15.70
CA LEU A 151 4.49 12.00 14.25
C LEU A 151 4.70 10.66 13.55
N MET A 152 3.75 10.29 12.69
CA MET A 152 3.86 9.15 11.78
C MET A 152 3.53 9.57 10.35
N VAL A 153 4.42 9.24 9.42
CA VAL A 153 4.20 9.40 7.98
C VAL A 153 4.09 8.01 7.37
N LEU A 154 2.93 7.68 6.83
CA LEU A 154 2.69 6.35 6.24
C LEU A 154 3.66 6.06 5.11
N GLN A 155 4.23 4.86 5.08
CA GLN A 155 5.28 4.43 4.17
C GLN A 155 4.80 4.40 2.72
N PHE A 156 3.56 3.99 2.48
CA PHE A 156 2.98 3.87 1.14
C PHE A 156 2.02 5.01 0.78
N ALA A 157 1.95 6.09 1.56
CA ALA A 157 1.24 7.30 1.16
C ALA A 157 1.78 7.84 -0.18
N PRO A 158 0.94 8.40 -1.07
CA PRO A 158 -0.40 8.94 -0.81
C PRO A 158 -1.48 7.89 -0.56
N ILE A 159 -2.52 8.29 0.19
CA ILE A 159 -3.61 7.39 0.61
C ILE A 159 -4.95 7.80 -0.02
N VAL A 160 -5.85 6.84 -0.19
CA VAL A 160 -7.25 7.12 -0.47
C VAL A 160 -7.91 7.56 0.83
N TYR A 161 -8.49 8.76 0.81
CA TYR A 161 -9.20 9.29 1.97
C TYR A 161 -10.43 10.08 1.55
N ASN A 162 -11.49 9.99 2.35
CA ASN A 162 -12.66 10.85 2.26
C ASN A 162 -13.09 11.21 3.69
N ASP A 163 -13.29 12.49 3.95
CA ASP A 163 -13.60 13.02 5.29
C ASP A 163 -15.06 12.76 5.70
N ASP A 164 -15.91 12.37 4.75
CA ASP A 164 -17.30 12.03 5.01
C ASP A 164 -17.39 10.81 5.96
N PRO A 165 -18.14 10.90 7.08
CA PRO A 165 -18.35 9.81 8.03
C PRO A 165 -18.78 8.48 7.40
N ALA A 166 -19.43 8.49 6.23
CA ALA A 166 -19.83 7.29 5.51
C ALA A 166 -18.64 6.47 4.93
N TYR A 167 -17.45 7.07 4.87
CA TYR A 167 -16.25 6.48 4.28
C TYR A 167 -15.15 6.19 5.31
N ARG A 168 -15.48 6.20 6.61
CA ARG A 168 -14.51 6.01 7.70
C ARG A 168 -13.77 4.68 7.68
N ILE A 169 -14.29 3.67 6.98
CA ILE A 169 -13.59 2.39 6.81
C ILE A 169 -12.36 2.49 5.88
N LEU A 170 -12.25 3.55 5.06
CA LEU A 170 -11.12 3.73 4.15
C LEU A 170 -9.83 4.02 4.92
N LEU A 171 -9.90 4.67 6.07
CA LEU A 171 -8.77 4.93 6.97
C LEU A 171 -9.15 4.58 8.42
N GLN A 172 -8.52 3.55 8.97
CA GLN A 172 -8.71 3.19 10.38
C GLN A 172 -7.39 3.25 11.12
N VAL A 173 -7.42 3.83 12.32
CA VAL A 173 -6.26 3.91 13.22
C VAL A 173 -6.64 3.20 14.52
N TYR A 174 -5.92 2.15 14.89
CA TYR A 174 -6.28 1.29 16.02
C TYR A 174 -5.08 0.82 16.83
N GLY A 175 -5.37 0.40 18.05
CA GLY A 175 -4.42 -0.05 19.05
C GLY A 175 -3.97 -1.51 18.92
N ASN A 176 -3.48 -2.04 20.03
CA ASN A 176 -3.16 -3.46 20.20
C ASN A 176 -4.44 -4.31 20.06
N ASP A 177 -4.26 -5.57 19.64
CA ASP A 177 -5.35 -6.55 19.66
C ASP A 177 -5.78 -6.81 21.11
N MET A 178 -7.09 -6.85 21.34
CA MET A 178 -7.68 -7.17 22.63
C MET A 178 -7.65 -8.67 22.87
N VAL A 179 -7.66 -9.07 24.15
CA VAL A 179 -7.68 -10.47 24.56
C VAL A 179 -9.10 -11.02 24.46
N ARG A 180 -9.29 -12.10 23.68
CA ARG A 180 -10.55 -12.82 23.60
C ARG A 180 -10.83 -13.62 24.87
N ARG A 181 -12.07 -13.60 25.32
CA ARG A 181 -12.65 -14.49 26.32
C ARG A 181 -13.89 -15.18 25.75
N TRP A 182 -14.17 -16.38 26.23
CA TRP A 182 -15.35 -17.15 25.80
C TRP A 182 -16.46 -17.03 26.85
N GLY A 183 -17.70 -16.96 26.39
CA GLY A 183 -18.92 -16.93 27.21
C GLY A 183 -19.43 -15.52 27.51
N ASP A 184 -20.50 -15.45 28.31
CA ASP A 184 -21.10 -14.19 28.75
C ASP A 184 -20.22 -13.51 29.83
N PRO A 185 -19.88 -12.21 29.70
CA PRO A 185 -19.21 -11.47 30.76
C PRO A 185 -20.04 -11.33 32.06
N GLY A 186 -21.36 -11.50 32.02
CA GLY A 186 -22.24 -11.34 33.17
C GLY A 186 -22.07 -9.98 33.85
N PHE A 187 -21.84 -9.97 35.17
CA PHE A 187 -21.58 -8.75 35.96
C PHE A 187 -20.09 -8.37 36.05
N ALA A 188 -19.24 -8.90 35.18
CA ALA A 188 -17.81 -8.58 35.21
C ALA A 188 -17.57 -7.09 34.92
N SER A 189 -16.70 -6.46 35.71
CA SER A 189 -16.26 -5.11 35.41
C SER A 189 -15.56 -5.05 34.05
N ALA A 190 -15.91 -4.04 33.26
CA ALA A 190 -15.30 -3.78 31.96
C ALA A 190 -13.78 -3.65 32.10
N ARG A 191 -13.03 -4.39 31.27
CA ARG A 191 -11.58 -4.20 31.11
C ARG A 191 -11.31 -3.83 29.67
N ASP A 192 -10.71 -2.67 29.46
CA ASP A 192 -10.53 -2.05 28.14
C ASP A 192 -9.68 -2.86 27.16
N TRP A 193 -8.96 -3.87 27.64
CA TRP A 193 -8.05 -4.71 26.87
C TRP A 193 -8.60 -6.11 26.56
N GLN A 194 -9.84 -6.44 26.95
CA GLN A 194 -10.44 -7.75 26.66
C GLN A 194 -11.87 -7.62 26.12
N TYR A 195 -12.29 -8.61 25.35
CA TYR A 195 -13.66 -8.74 24.86
C TYR A 195 -14.14 -10.18 25.03
N TYR A 196 -15.45 -10.39 24.98
CA TYR A 196 -16.04 -11.72 25.07
C TYR A 196 -16.72 -12.09 23.76
N VAL A 197 -16.61 -13.37 23.41
CA VAL A 197 -17.38 -14.00 22.34
C VAL A 197 -18.25 -15.06 22.97
N GLU A 198 -19.55 -14.93 22.76
CA GLU A 198 -20.54 -15.86 23.25
C GLU A 198 -21.16 -16.64 22.10
N ASP A 199 -21.10 -17.96 22.24
CA ASP A 199 -21.65 -18.95 21.32
C ASP A 199 -22.72 -19.78 22.05
N ALA A 200 -23.79 -19.12 22.51
CA ALA A 200 -24.88 -19.83 23.15
C ALA A 200 -25.80 -20.50 22.10
N GLY A 201 -25.26 -21.43 21.30
CA GLY A 201 -25.99 -22.45 20.57
C GLY A 201 -26.87 -22.00 19.39
N GLN A 202 -26.61 -20.84 18.78
CA GLN A 202 -27.36 -20.37 17.61
C GLN A 202 -26.46 -19.73 16.53
N SER A 203 -26.94 -19.79 15.28
CA SER A 203 -26.33 -19.31 14.03
C SER A 203 -25.94 -17.83 13.99
N PHE A 204 -26.00 -17.08 15.08
CA PHE A 204 -25.84 -15.62 15.09
C PHE A 204 -24.54 -15.13 15.74
N GLY A 205 -24.03 -15.80 16.78
CA GLY A 205 -22.81 -15.41 17.51
C GLY A 205 -22.87 -13.99 18.11
N GLN A 206 -22.47 -13.81 19.37
CA GLN A 206 -22.44 -12.48 19.99
C GLN A 206 -21.03 -12.07 20.38
N ILE A 207 -20.79 -10.76 20.28
CA ILE A 207 -19.57 -10.13 20.78
C ILE A 207 -19.94 -9.09 21.84
N HIS A 208 -19.22 -9.12 22.95
CA HIS A 208 -19.41 -8.20 24.07
C HIS A 208 -18.18 -7.30 24.23
N LEU A 209 -18.39 -5.99 24.15
CA LEU A 209 -17.32 -4.99 24.16
C LEU A 209 -17.40 -4.04 25.36
N PRO A 210 -16.26 -3.61 25.93
CA PRO A 210 -16.23 -2.68 27.05
C PRO A 210 -16.91 -1.33 26.75
N THR A 211 -17.80 -0.92 27.64
CA THR A 211 -18.49 0.37 27.62
C THR A 211 -17.72 1.41 28.44
N HIS A 212 -17.76 2.68 28.03
CA HIS A 212 -17.21 3.79 28.80
C HIS A 212 -18.33 4.67 29.39
N PRO A 213 -18.21 5.16 30.64
CA PRO A 213 -19.27 5.94 31.30
C PRO A 213 -19.70 7.21 30.57
N SER A 214 -18.77 7.87 29.88
CA SER A 214 -18.98 9.24 29.38
C SER A 214 -18.58 9.47 27.93
N LYS A 215 -18.10 8.43 27.22
CA LYS A 215 -17.56 8.56 25.86
C LYS A 215 -18.01 7.39 25.00
N THR A 216 -18.37 7.67 23.75
CA THR A 216 -18.53 6.63 22.73
C THR A 216 -17.17 6.00 22.45
N ARG A 217 -17.10 4.67 22.39
CA ARG A 217 -15.88 3.96 21.99
C ARG A 217 -16.12 3.23 20.69
N GLU A 218 -15.10 3.17 19.87
CA GLU A 218 -15.16 2.43 18.63
C GLU A 218 -14.10 1.33 18.63
N TYR A 219 -14.47 0.21 18.02
CA TYR A 219 -13.62 -0.97 17.92
C TYR A 219 -13.58 -1.43 16.47
N ARG A 220 -12.40 -1.80 16.00
CA ARG A 220 -12.21 -2.53 14.76
C ARG A 220 -12.52 -4.00 15.01
N LEU A 221 -13.33 -4.61 14.16
CA LEU A 221 -13.61 -6.04 14.11
C LEU A 221 -13.00 -6.62 12.83
N GLN A 222 -12.25 -7.71 13.00
CA GLN A 222 -11.86 -8.61 11.94
C GLN A 222 -12.40 -10.02 12.21
N MET A 223 -12.96 -10.67 11.20
CA MET A 223 -13.45 -12.06 11.28
C MET A 223 -13.67 -12.66 9.88
N THR A 224 -13.69 -13.98 9.80
CA THR A 224 -14.29 -14.71 8.66
C THR A 224 -15.73 -15.07 9.01
N ALA A 225 -16.67 -14.57 8.22
CA ALA A 225 -18.08 -14.94 8.27
C ALA A 225 -18.41 -16.00 7.22
N TRP A 226 -19.48 -16.76 7.44
CA TRP A 226 -20.07 -17.68 6.46
C TRP A 226 -21.42 -17.12 6.01
N VAL A 227 -21.59 -17.04 4.70
CA VAL A 227 -22.82 -16.54 4.07
C VAL A 227 -23.36 -17.57 3.08
N SER A 228 -24.67 -17.71 3.00
CA SER A 228 -25.35 -18.50 1.98
C SER A 228 -25.53 -17.63 0.74
N VAL A 229 -24.99 -18.07 -0.40
CA VAL A 229 -25.14 -17.41 -1.70
C VAL A 229 -25.77 -18.43 -2.65
N SER A 230 -27.02 -18.18 -3.07
CA SER A 230 -27.79 -19.11 -3.91
C SER A 230 -27.84 -20.54 -3.36
N GLY A 231 -27.89 -20.68 -2.03
CA GLY A 231 -27.94 -21.98 -1.34
C GLY A 231 -26.58 -22.62 -1.07
N ASN A 232 -25.47 -22.02 -1.51
CA ASN A 232 -24.11 -22.50 -1.23
C ASN A 232 -23.47 -21.67 -0.11
N SER A 233 -22.80 -22.34 0.84
CA SER A 233 -22.03 -21.67 1.89
C SER A 233 -20.72 -21.13 1.32
N GLN A 234 -20.45 -19.84 1.53
CA GLN A 234 -19.24 -19.18 1.09
C GLN A 234 -18.61 -18.38 2.26
N PRO A 235 -17.28 -18.45 2.45
CA PRO A 235 -16.62 -17.63 3.44
C PRO A 235 -16.48 -16.18 2.94
N ARG A 236 -16.65 -15.22 3.83
CA ARG A 236 -16.50 -13.78 3.59
C ARG A 236 -15.60 -13.18 4.65
N GLU A 237 -14.46 -12.66 4.23
CA GLU A 237 -13.54 -11.99 5.16
C GLU A 237 -13.99 -10.55 5.43
N ILE A 238 -14.06 -10.22 6.71
CA ILE A 238 -14.31 -8.88 7.23
C ILE A 238 -13.01 -8.39 7.87
N VAL A 239 -12.39 -7.35 7.32
CA VAL A 239 -11.09 -6.83 7.82
C VAL A 239 -11.25 -5.51 8.57
N ASP A 240 -12.29 -4.72 8.27
CA ASP A 240 -12.39 -3.32 8.66
C ASP A 240 -13.78 -2.95 9.21
N ALA A 241 -14.51 -3.90 9.77
CA ALA A 241 -15.80 -3.55 10.39
C ALA A 241 -15.58 -2.65 11.61
N ILE A 242 -16.42 -1.63 11.76
CA ILE A 242 -16.40 -0.73 12.92
C ILE A 242 -17.60 -1.07 13.81
N ILE A 243 -17.34 -1.30 15.09
CA ILE A 243 -18.35 -1.44 16.12
C ILE A 243 -18.34 -0.18 16.98
N THR A 244 -19.43 0.59 16.93
CA THR A 244 -19.62 1.78 17.76
C THR A 244 -20.37 1.41 19.04
N VAL A 245 -19.70 1.58 20.18
CA VAL A 245 -20.24 1.32 21.52
C VAL A 245 -20.61 2.66 22.16
N PRO A 246 -21.91 2.94 22.40
CA PRO A 246 -22.34 4.19 23.01
C PRO A 246 -21.85 4.29 24.48
N PRO A 247 -21.81 5.50 25.05
CA PRO A 247 -21.52 5.66 26.47
C PRO A 247 -22.60 4.97 27.32
N GLY A 248 -22.20 4.42 28.46
CA GLY A 248 -23.10 3.71 29.35
C GLY A 248 -22.39 3.24 30.62
N PRO A 249 -23.13 2.62 31.56
CA PRO A 249 -22.54 2.11 32.80
C PRO A 249 -21.31 1.24 32.53
N GLN A 250 -20.35 1.25 33.44
CA GLN A 250 -19.15 0.43 33.30
C GLN A 250 -19.54 -1.05 33.22
N GLY A 251 -19.36 -1.66 32.05
CA GLY A 251 -19.77 -3.03 31.75
C GLY A 251 -19.46 -3.40 30.31
N TYR A 252 -20.20 -4.35 29.76
CA TYR A 252 -20.09 -4.74 28.36
C TYR A 252 -21.40 -4.47 27.64
N THR A 253 -21.31 -4.13 26.35
CA THR A 253 -22.45 -4.04 25.43
C THR A 253 -22.34 -5.14 24.38
N SER A 254 -23.44 -5.83 24.12
CA SER A 254 -23.52 -6.98 23.21
C SER A 254 -23.92 -6.56 21.81
N PHE A 255 -23.31 -7.18 20.80
CA PHE A 255 -23.63 -6.99 19.39
C PHE A 255 -23.73 -8.36 18.70
N LEU A 256 -24.65 -8.48 17.75
CA LEU A 256 -24.73 -9.66 16.88
C LEU A 256 -23.64 -9.58 15.81
N LEU A 257 -22.90 -10.67 15.60
CA LEU A 257 -21.87 -10.70 14.56
C LEU A 257 -22.45 -10.50 13.15
N SER A 258 -23.67 -10.99 12.92
CA SER A 258 -24.40 -10.81 11.66
C SER A 258 -24.61 -9.34 11.27
N SER A 259 -24.62 -8.41 12.23
CA SER A 259 -24.78 -6.98 11.97
C SER A 259 -23.58 -6.34 11.27
N PHE A 260 -22.42 -7.00 11.28
CA PHE A 260 -21.18 -6.51 10.69
C PHE A 260 -20.82 -7.23 9.38
N VAL A 261 -21.71 -8.09 8.88
CA VAL A 261 -21.56 -8.77 7.59
C VAL A 261 -22.47 -8.10 6.60
N VAL A 262 -21.88 -7.49 5.58
CA VAL A 262 -22.63 -6.98 4.44
C VAL A 262 -23.16 -8.18 3.65
N LEU A 263 -24.48 -8.25 3.44
CA LEU A 263 -25.16 -9.30 2.69
C LEU A 263 -25.73 -8.73 1.38
N GLY A 264 -25.49 -9.41 0.27
CA GLY A 264 -26.09 -9.12 -1.03
C GLY A 264 -27.54 -9.59 -1.13
N ALA A 265 -28.19 -9.27 -2.24
CA ALA A 265 -29.57 -9.68 -2.49
C ALA A 265 -29.68 -11.22 -2.54
N GLY A 266 -30.55 -11.80 -1.70
CA GLY A 266 -30.73 -13.24 -1.62
C GLY A 266 -29.64 -13.97 -0.82
N GLU A 267 -28.71 -13.25 -0.20
CA GLU A 267 -27.72 -13.84 0.70
C GLU A 267 -28.22 -13.85 2.15
N SER A 268 -27.80 -14.85 2.94
CA SER A 268 -28.08 -14.90 4.38
C SER A 268 -26.84 -15.24 5.19
N TYR A 269 -26.74 -14.67 6.39
CA TYR A 269 -25.68 -15.01 7.34
C TYR A 269 -25.91 -16.41 7.91
N ILE A 270 -24.84 -17.23 7.95
CA ILE A 270 -24.85 -18.59 8.49
C ILE A 270 -24.17 -18.63 9.86
N GLY A 271 -23.05 -17.93 10.02
CA GLY A 271 -22.22 -17.97 11.21
C GLY A 271 -20.87 -17.29 10.99
N ALA A 272 -19.97 -17.40 11.96
CA ALA A 272 -18.59 -16.92 11.85
C ALA A 272 -17.62 -17.98 12.35
N GLU A 273 -16.41 -17.97 11.81
CA GLU A 273 -15.32 -18.74 12.38
C GLU A 273 -14.91 -18.09 13.70
N PHE A 274 -15.37 -18.57 14.85
CA PHE A 274 -15.14 -17.86 16.11
C PHE A 274 -13.65 -17.75 16.47
N GLY A 275 -12.82 -18.68 15.98
CA GLY A 275 -11.37 -18.58 16.09
C GLY A 275 -10.78 -17.35 15.38
N SER A 276 -11.46 -16.86 14.34
CA SER A 276 -11.04 -15.74 13.49
C SER A 276 -11.20 -14.36 14.11
N ILE A 277 -12.09 -14.23 15.10
CA ILE A 277 -12.51 -12.94 15.63
C ILE A 277 -11.31 -12.26 16.29
N ARG A 278 -11.01 -11.05 15.84
CA ARG A 278 -10.01 -10.14 16.41
C ARG A 278 -10.63 -8.76 16.55
N VAL A 279 -10.31 -8.11 17.66
CA VAL A 279 -10.85 -6.81 18.03
C VAL A 279 -9.72 -5.92 18.49
N ALA A 280 -9.73 -4.67 18.08
CA ALA A 280 -8.84 -3.65 18.60
C ALA A 280 -9.61 -2.35 18.84
N ARG A 281 -9.24 -1.59 19.88
CA ARG A 281 -9.81 -0.25 20.11
C ARG A 281 -9.33 0.69 19.01
N LEU A 282 -10.25 1.42 18.39
CA LEU A 282 -9.94 2.49 17.45
C LEU A 282 -9.48 3.73 18.22
N PHE A 283 -8.56 4.49 17.63
CA PHE A 283 -8.21 5.81 18.11
C PHE A 283 -9.29 6.81 17.71
N ASP A 284 -9.57 7.73 18.61
CA ASP A 284 -10.46 8.86 18.38
C ASP A 284 -9.73 9.91 17.56
N ARG A 285 -10.30 10.22 16.38
CA ARG A 285 -9.79 11.30 15.53
C ARG A 285 -10.27 12.63 16.08
N LEU A 286 -9.33 13.49 16.44
CA LEU A 286 -9.61 14.87 16.80
C LEU A 286 -9.47 15.80 15.58
N PRO A 287 -10.31 16.85 15.49
CA PRO A 287 -10.03 17.99 14.64
C PRO A 287 -8.61 18.52 14.89
N VAL A 288 -7.92 18.96 13.84
CA VAL A 288 -6.51 19.38 13.94
C VAL A 288 -6.32 20.53 14.95
N GLY A 289 -7.30 21.43 15.07
CA GLY A 289 -7.28 22.56 16.01
C GLY A 289 -7.53 22.21 17.48
N ASP A 290 -8.09 21.04 17.79
CA ASP A 290 -8.49 20.68 19.14
C ASP A 290 -7.30 20.24 19.99
N ALA A 291 -7.29 20.50 21.29
CA ALA A 291 -6.23 20.00 22.18
C ALA A 291 -6.38 18.49 22.43
N PHE A 292 -5.25 17.79 22.54
CA PHE A 292 -5.26 16.41 23.06
C PHE A 292 -5.74 16.39 24.51
N THR A 293 -6.45 15.32 24.88
CA THR A 293 -6.88 15.05 26.26
C THR A 293 -5.91 14.07 26.93
N LEU A 294 -6.31 13.52 28.09
CA LEU A 294 -5.57 12.45 28.76
C LEU A 294 -5.83 11.06 28.17
N ASP A 295 -6.72 10.92 27.17
CA ASP A 295 -6.98 9.63 26.53
C ASP A 295 -5.83 9.29 25.56
N PRO A 296 -5.07 8.20 25.79
CA PRO A 296 -3.93 7.85 24.95
C PRO A 296 -4.35 7.39 23.54
N TYR A 297 -5.64 7.05 23.34
CA TYR A 297 -6.20 6.64 22.05
C TYR A 297 -6.70 7.83 21.24
N GLU A 298 -5.94 8.92 21.15
CA GLU A 298 -6.31 10.10 20.35
C GLU A 298 -5.25 10.38 19.28
N TYR A 299 -5.71 10.82 18.11
CA TYR A 299 -4.84 11.23 17.02
C TYR A 299 -5.44 12.38 16.21
N LYS A 300 -4.58 13.07 15.46
CA LYS A 300 -4.95 14.07 14.47
C LYS A 300 -4.45 13.62 13.10
N LEU A 301 -5.29 13.81 12.08
CA LEU A 301 -4.89 13.64 10.69
C LEU A 301 -4.40 15.00 10.17
N LEU A 302 -3.08 15.19 10.13
CA LEU A 302 -2.46 16.46 9.76
C LEU A 302 -2.49 16.70 8.24
N ASP A 303 -2.31 15.64 7.46
CA ASP A 303 -2.52 15.67 6.01
C ASP A 303 -3.15 14.34 5.57
N ALA A 304 -4.35 14.44 5.04
CA ALA A 304 -5.14 13.29 4.64
C ALA A 304 -4.73 12.66 3.31
N ASN A 305 -4.07 13.41 2.42
CA ASN A 305 -3.61 12.90 1.14
C ASN A 305 -2.24 12.24 1.28
N LEU A 306 -1.35 12.86 2.06
CA LEU A 306 0.02 12.43 2.29
C LEU A 306 0.17 11.46 3.46
N GLY A 307 -0.92 11.10 4.13
CA GLY A 307 -0.91 10.12 5.21
C GLY A 307 -0.05 10.55 6.39
N VAL A 308 -0.22 11.79 6.84
CA VAL A 308 0.54 12.36 7.97
C VAL A 308 -0.37 12.38 9.21
N LEU A 309 0.00 11.59 10.21
CA LEU A 309 -0.74 11.43 11.46
C LEU A 309 0.08 11.93 12.64
N LEU A 310 -0.60 12.51 13.62
CA LEU A 310 0.00 12.94 14.89
C LEU A 310 -0.76 12.29 16.05
N PHE A 311 -0.06 11.48 16.84
CA PHE A 311 -0.61 10.78 18.00
C PHE A 311 -0.48 11.61 19.27
N ASN A 312 -1.43 11.41 20.19
CA ASN A 312 -1.38 12.02 21.52
C ASN A 312 -0.07 11.64 22.22
N PRO A 313 0.72 12.61 22.73
CA PRO A 313 1.98 12.33 23.41
C PRO A 313 1.84 11.38 24.60
N VAL A 314 0.69 11.37 25.30
CA VAL A 314 0.43 10.44 26.42
C VAL A 314 0.45 8.97 25.97
N GLY A 315 0.17 8.71 24.69
CA GLY A 315 0.20 7.36 24.12
C GLY A 315 1.59 6.72 24.06
N TYR A 316 2.67 7.52 24.06
CA TYR A 316 4.04 7.01 23.96
C TYR A 316 4.44 6.14 25.16
N ASP A 317 4.14 6.61 26.37
CA ASP A 317 4.47 5.91 27.63
C ASP A 317 3.32 5.00 28.10
N TYR A 318 2.23 4.88 27.33
CA TYR A 318 1.08 4.09 27.72
C TYR A 318 1.31 2.60 27.45
N GLU A 319 1.06 1.78 28.47
CA GLU A 319 1.12 0.32 28.36
C GLU A 319 -0.28 -0.30 28.33
N VAL A 320 -0.51 -1.16 27.34
CA VAL A 320 -1.70 -2.00 27.24
C VAL A 320 -1.40 -3.36 27.89
N ARG A 321 -2.35 -3.86 28.67
CA ARG A 321 -2.25 -5.21 29.25
C ARG A 321 -2.67 -6.27 28.24
N PHE A 322 -1.81 -7.25 27.98
CA PHE A 322 -2.12 -8.41 27.15
C PHE A 322 -1.94 -9.68 27.99
N GLY A 323 -3.04 -10.19 28.55
CA GLY A 323 -3.02 -11.30 29.50
C GLY A 323 -2.23 -10.96 30.76
N ASN A 324 -1.09 -11.62 30.95
CA ASN A 324 -0.18 -11.38 32.08
C ASN A 324 0.99 -10.45 31.72
N ARG A 325 1.14 -10.07 30.45
CA ARG A 325 2.19 -9.17 29.97
C ARG A 325 1.65 -7.74 29.80
N ARG A 326 2.56 -6.78 29.71
CA ARG A 326 2.29 -5.41 29.31
C ARG A 326 3.07 -5.11 28.06
N GLU A 327 2.44 -4.44 27.11
CA GLU A 327 3.03 -4.02 25.84
C GLU A 327 2.84 -2.52 25.66
N PRO A 328 3.75 -1.82 24.97
CA PRO A 328 3.52 -0.43 24.60
C PRO A 328 2.28 -0.32 23.71
N LEU A 329 1.59 0.82 23.81
CA LEU A 329 0.50 1.16 22.91
C LEU A 329 1.02 1.22 21.48
N LYS A 330 0.38 0.46 20.61
CA LYS A 330 0.67 0.44 19.18
C LYS A 330 -0.29 1.38 18.44
N ALA A 331 0.22 2.07 17.44
CA ALA A 331 -0.53 2.82 16.47
C ALA A 331 -0.47 2.07 15.13
N ARG A 332 -1.56 1.38 14.79
CA ARG A 332 -1.70 0.62 13.55
C ARG A 332 -2.69 1.29 12.62
N VAL A 333 -2.41 1.30 11.33
CA VAL A 333 -3.23 1.97 10.32
C VAL A 333 -3.62 1.03 9.20
N ASN A 334 -4.92 1.00 8.89
CA ASN A 334 -5.44 0.39 7.67
C ASN A 334 -5.84 1.49 6.70
N TYR A 335 -5.39 1.36 5.46
CA TYR A 335 -5.64 2.34 4.42
C TYR A 335 -5.45 1.76 3.03
N ASP A 336 -5.93 2.46 2.02
CA ASP A 336 -5.64 2.13 0.62
C ASP A 336 -4.59 3.07 0.05
N VAL A 337 -3.60 2.50 -0.63
CA VAL A 337 -2.66 3.30 -1.41
C VAL A 337 -3.41 3.97 -2.55
N PHE A 338 -3.27 5.28 -2.71
CA PHE A 338 -3.98 6.05 -3.73
C PHE A 338 -3.67 5.52 -5.14
N ASP A 339 -2.38 5.42 -5.47
CA ASP A 339 -1.90 4.92 -6.74
C ASP A 339 -0.44 4.43 -6.63
N TRP A 340 -0.18 3.17 -6.96
CA TRP A 340 1.18 2.60 -6.99
C TRP A 340 2.05 3.14 -8.12
N ARG A 341 1.47 3.86 -9.09
CA ARG A 341 2.21 4.57 -10.14
C ARG A 341 2.84 5.88 -9.67
N VAL A 342 2.37 6.41 -8.54
CA VAL A 342 3.09 7.49 -7.84
C VAL A 342 4.34 6.87 -7.21
N ILE A 343 5.50 7.19 -7.78
CA ILE A 343 6.79 6.72 -7.33
C ILE A 343 7.19 7.48 -6.08
N ARG A 344 7.78 6.76 -5.12
CA ARG A 344 8.25 7.29 -3.84
C ARG A 344 9.78 7.16 -3.81
N ASP A 345 10.47 8.28 -3.96
CA ASP A 345 11.92 8.33 -3.86
C ASP A 345 12.34 9.07 -2.61
N GLU A 346 12.93 8.34 -1.66
CA GLU A 346 13.48 8.93 -0.45
C GLU A 346 14.98 9.19 -0.59
N PHE A 347 15.41 10.39 -0.23
CA PHE A 347 16.81 10.80 -0.25
C PHE A 347 17.08 11.86 0.82
N ARG A 348 18.36 12.04 1.17
CA ARG A 348 18.79 13.17 1.99
C ARG A 348 19.19 14.33 1.09
N ILE A 349 18.77 15.54 1.45
CA ILE A 349 19.21 16.76 0.77
C ILE A 349 20.74 16.89 0.93
N PRO A 350 21.50 17.18 -0.15
CA PRO A 350 22.95 17.37 -0.08
C PRO A 350 23.35 18.52 0.84
N ASN A 351 24.48 18.37 1.53
CA ASN A 351 25.04 19.40 2.42
C ASN A 351 26.08 20.30 1.73
N THR A 352 26.26 20.11 0.42
CA THR A 352 27.27 20.83 -0.38
C THR A 352 26.71 21.15 -1.74
N THR A 353 27.11 22.27 -2.31
CA THR A 353 26.78 22.63 -3.69
C THR A 353 27.47 21.68 -4.70
N PRO A 354 26.82 21.36 -5.85
CA PRO A 354 25.48 21.79 -6.24
C PRO A 354 24.37 21.04 -5.46
N TYR A 355 23.34 21.78 -5.01
CA TYR A 355 22.16 21.23 -4.34
C TYR A 355 21.19 20.59 -5.35
N GLN A 356 21.65 19.52 -5.99
CA GLN A 356 20.91 18.77 -6.99
C GLN A 356 20.75 17.32 -6.59
N VAL A 357 19.57 16.76 -6.88
CA VAL A 357 19.25 15.36 -6.62
C VAL A 357 18.71 14.72 -7.89
N LYS A 358 19.21 13.53 -8.20
CA LYS A 358 18.73 12.71 -9.29
C LYS A 358 17.63 11.77 -8.79
N LEU A 359 16.43 11.88 -9.35
CA LEU A 359 15.37 10.90 -9.15
C LEU A 359 15.69 9.61 -9.88
N LYS A 360 15.14 8.49 -9.41
CA LYS A 360 15.41 7.17 -9.99
C LYS A 360 14.83 7.02 -11.40
N LEU A 361 13.76 7.76 -11.71
CA LEU A 361 13.21 7.86 -13.06
C LEU A 361 13.37 9.27 -13.64
N GLY A 362 13.52 9.33 -14.97
CA GLY A 362 13.29 10.52 -15.77
C GLY A 362 12.03 10.37 -16.62
N GLY A 363 11.79 11.29 -17.55
CA GLY A 363 10.57 11.30 -18.38
C GLY A 363 9.32 11.40 -17.52
N LEU A 364 9.31 12.33 -16.57
CA LEU A 364 8.23 12.55 -15.62
C LEU A 364 7.00 13.10 -16.33
N LYS A 365 5.82 12.62 -15.90
CA LYS A 365 4.54 13.12 -16.41
C LYS A 365 4.33 14.55 -15.98
N THR A 366 3.82 15.33 -16.91
CA THR A 366 3.68 16.77 -16.79
C THR A 366 2.23 17.13 -17.09
N ALA A 367 1.54 17.89 -16.23
CA ALA A 367 0.11 18.15 -16.43
C ALA A 367 -0.16 18.74 -17.83
N GLY A 368 -1.11 18.14 -18.54
CA GLY A 368 -1.36 18.37 -19.96
C GLY A 368 -0.78 17.31 -20.90
N ASP A 369 0.14 16.46 -20.45
CA ASP A 369 0.65 15.33 -21.23
C ASP A 369 -0.46 14.34 -21.58
N TYR A 370 -0.28 13.59 -22.66
CA TYR A 370 -1.15 12.47 -22.98
C TYR A 370 -0.83 11.27 -22.10
N GLN A 371 -1.86 10.65 -21.54
CA GLN A 371 -1.78 9.40 -20.80
C GLN A 371 -1.88 8.19 -21.75
N ALA A 372 -1.73 6.99 -21.19
CA ALA A 372 -1.82 5.74 -21.95
C ALA A 372 -3.18 5.50 -22.63
N ASP A 373 -4.23 6.26 -22.30
CA ASP A 373 -5.58 6.16 -22.84
C ASP A 373 -5.99 7.35 -23.74
N ASP A 374 -5.01 8.17 -24.16
CA ASP A 374 -5.17 9.46 -24.87
C ASP A 374 -5.85 10.59 -24.07
N THR A 375 -6.15 10.41 -22.78
CA THR A 375 -6.63 11.51 -21.93
C THR A 375 -5.47 12.41 -21.48
N ARG A 376 -5.81 13.58 -20.92
CA ARG A 376 -4.81 14.53 -20.40
C ARG A 376 -4.46 14.20 -18.96
N TYR A 377 -3.17 14.17 -18.65
CA TYR A 377 -2.68 14.02 -17.28
C TYR A 377 -3.03 15.26 -16.46
N PRO A 378 -3.76 15.13 -15.33
CA PRO A 378 -4.20 16.27 -14.54
C PRO A 378 -3.15 16.78 -13.53
N GLY A 379 -2.00 16.11 -13.40
CA GLY A 379 -1.09 16.21 -12.25
C GLY A 379 -1.26 14.99 -11.33
N LEU A 380 -0.57 14.99 -10.19
CA LEU A 380 -0.56 13.84 -9.28
C LEU A 380 -1.92 13.49 -8.66
N ASN A 381 -2.86 14.45 -8.66
CA ASN A 381 -4.12 14.40 -7.92
C ASN A 381 -3.90 14.17 -6.41
N VAL A 382 -2.80 14.73 -5.91
CA VAL A 382 -2.45 14.76 -4.49
C VAL A 382 -2.32 16.24 -4.14
N PRO A 383 -3.43 16.92 -3.78
CA PRO A 383 -3.39 18.34 -3.50
C PRO A 383 -2.45 18.65 -2.34
N VAL A 384 -1.54 19.59 -2.57
CA VAL A 384 -0.60 20.11 -1.57
C VAL A 384 -0.85 21.60 -1.36
N PRO A 385 -0.56 22.17 -0.19
CA PRO A 385 -0.74 23.60 0.02
C PRO A 385 0.18 24.45 -0.87
N SER A 386 -0.38 25.52 -1.41
CA SER A 386 0.34 26.64 -2.04
C SER A 386 0.92 27.58 -0.99
N ILE A 387 1.64 28.63 -1.40
CA ILE A 387 2.22 29.63 -0.49
C ILE A 387 1.18 30.26 0.47
N ASN A 388 -0.09 30.33 0.07
CA ASN A 388 -1.18 30.87 0.88
C ASN A 388 -1.98 29.79 1.64
N GLY A 389 -1.47 28.56 1.70
CA GLY A 389 -2.15 27.41 2.32
C GLY A 389 -3.31 26.82 1.50
N SER A 390 -3.66 27.40 0.35
CA SER A 390 -4.72 26.86 -0.52
C SER A 390 -4.25 25.59 -1.24
N PRO A 391 -5.07 24.53 -1.33
CA PRO A 391 -4.69 23.29 -2.00
C PRO A 391 -4.47 23.51 -3.50
N GLN A 392 -3.38 22.97 -4.03
CA GLN A 392 -3.02 22.98 -5.45
C GLN A 392 -2.58 21.59 -5.90
N ASN A 393 -2.92 21.21 -7.13
CA ASN A 393 -2.41 19.99 -7.73
C ASN A 393 -1.07 20.27 -8.43
N VAL A 394 -0.11 19.36 -8.26
CA VAL A 394 1.25 19.51 -8.80
C VAL A 394 1.73 18.21 -9.46
N ASP A 395 2.80 18.30 -10.25
CA ASP A 395 3.37 17.14 -10.94
C ASP A 395 4.38 16.37 -10.07
N VAL A 396 5.06 17.07 -9.16
CA VAL A 396 6.09 16.54 -8.27
C VAL A 396 5.92 17.18 -6.90
N VAL A 397 5.92 16.35 -5.85
CA VAL A 397 5.88 16.81 -4.44
C VAL A 397 7.18 16.41 -3.75
N LEU A 398 7.78 17.33 -2.99
CA LEU A 398 8.84 17.01 -2.02
C LEU A 398 8.29 17.13 -0.60
N LEU A 399 8.09 15.98 0.06
CA LEU A 399 7.63 15.87 1.44
C LEU A 399 8.84 15.75 2.36
N ASP A 400 8.96 16.62 3.35
CA ASP A 400 9.88 16.46 4.48
C ASP A 400 9.32 15.39 5.43
N VAL A 401 9.96 14.23 5.47
CA VAL A 401 9.50 13.09 6.28
C VAL A 401 9.64 13.39 7.77
N GLU A 402 10.52 14.31 8.15
CA GLU A 402 10.73 14.66 9.55
C GLU A 402 9.57 15.49 10.09
N THR A 403 9.03 16.41 9.32
CA THR A 403 7.96 17.33 9.78
C THR A 403 6.59 17.00 9.21
N GLY A 404 6.51 16.15 8.18
CA GLY A 404 5.30 15.95 7.40
C GLY A 404 4.93 17.16 6.52
N GLY A 405 5.76 18.20 6.47
CA GLY A 405 5.55 19.39 5.65
C GLY A 405 6.01 19.21 4.21
N VAL A 406 5.53 20.06 3.30
CA VAL A 406 5.88 20.01 1.88
C VAL A 406 6.69 21.24 1.47
N PHE A 407 7.74 21.05 0.69
CA PHE A 407 8.48 22.17 0.10
C PHE A 407 7.64 22.82 -1.00
N LEU A 408 7.73 24.14 -1.13
CA LEU A 408 6.91 24.87 -2.10
C LEU A 408 7.29 24.52 -3.55
N PHE A 409 6.28 24.30 -4.37
CA PHE A 409 6.40 24.10 -5.81
C PHE A 409 5.50 25.09 -6.55
N ASP A 410 6.06 25.75 -7.56
CA ASP A 410 5.31 26.62 -8.46
C ASP A 410 4.90 25.84 -9.72
N PRO A 411 3.61 25.51 -9.90
CA PRO A 411 3.16 24.77 -11.08
C PRO A 411 3.22 25.59 -12.38
N ALA A 412 3.39 26.92 -12.32
CA ALA A 412 3.34 27.80 -13.48
C ALA A 412 4.72 28.08 -14.14
N LYS A 413 5.84 27.72 -13.47
CA LYS A 413 7.21 28.09 -13.88
C LYS A 413 8.12 26.84 -13.89
N PRO A 414 9.18 26.81 -14.72
CA PRO A 414 9.33 25.80 -15.77
C PRO A 414 9.80 24.40 -15.33
N ARG A 415 9.24 23.45 -16.11
CA ARG A 415 9.44 22.00 -16.19
C ARG A 415 10.73 21.55 -16.91
N ASP A 416 11.70 22.43 -17.13
CA ASP A 416 13.02 22.04 -17.65
C ASP A 416 14.08 23.10 -17.36
N PRO A 417 15.09 22.75 -16.55
CA PRO A 417 16.38 23.35 -16.78
C PRO A 417 17.53 22.38 -16.55
N SER A 418 18.29 22.10 -17.59
CA SER A 418 19.74 21.99 -17.44
C SER A 418 20.34 23.40 -17.36
N PRO A 419 20.60 23.98 -16.16
CA PRO A 419 21.52 25.11 -16.09
C PRO A 419 22.93 24.60 -16.41
N PRO A 420 23.67 25.22 -17.34
CA PRO A 420 25.09 24.97 -17.49
C PRO A 420 25.79 25.54 -16.24
N VAL A 421 26.38 24.66 -15.42
CA VAL A 421 27.30 24.93 -14.29
C VAL A 421 27.17 26.35 -13.69
N GLY A 422 26.32 26.52 -12.67
CA GLY A 422 26.09 27.78 -11.97
C GLY A 422 24.89 27.74 -11.01
N THR A 423 24.68 28.80 -10.23
CA THR A 423 23.61 28.93 -9.23
C THR A 423 22.23 29.03 -9.91
N VAL A 424 21.29 28.18 -9.50
CA VAL A 424 20.00 27.92 -10.18
C VAL A 424 19.08 29.15 -10.30
N ASN A 425 19.06 30.04 -9.30
CA ASN A 425 18.07 31.14 -9.26
C ASN A 425 18.30 32.20 -10.36
N ASP A 426 19.55 32.41 -10.78
CA ASP A 426 19.90 33.47 -11.74
C ASP A 426 19.62 33.05 -13.20
N TYR A 427 19.50 31.74 -13.46
CA TYR A 427 19.24 31.17 -14.79
C TYR A 427 17.76 31.01 -15.12
N LEU A 428 16.89 30.89 -14.11
CA LEU A 428 15.49 30.45 -14.31
C LEU A 428 14.41 31.49 -14.06
N ALA A 429 14.77 32.70 -13.64
CA ALA A 429 13.81 33.73 -13.22
C ALA A 429 12.73 33.19 -12.27
N LEU A 430 13.14 32.23 -11.42
CA LEU A 430 12.30 31.62 -10.39
C LEU A 430 12.28 32.53 -9.19
N ASP A 431 11.10 32.75 -8.62
CA ASP A 431 10.94 33.47 -7.37
C ASP A 431 11.12 32.47 -6.22
N PRO A 432 12.22 32.56 -5.43
CA PRO A 432 12.44 31.65 -4.31
C PRO A 432 11.36 31.77 -3.22
N ALA A 433 10.59 32.86 -3.20
CA ALA A 433 9.45 33.00 -2.30
C ALA A 433 8.29 32.05 -2.69
N LEU A 434 8.15 31.75 -3.99
CA LEU A 434 7.05 30.94 -4.53
C LEU A 434 7.45 29.47 -4.78
N CYS A 435 8.74 29.17 -4.88
CA CYS A 435 9.24 27.82 -5.14
C CYS A 435 10.54 27.52 -4.40
N SER A 436 10.66 26.30 -3.87
CA SER A 436 11.87 25.79 -3.20
C SER A 436 12.67 24.83 -4.07
N TYR A 437 12.11 24.38 -5.18
CA TYR A 437 12.78 23.49 -6.12
C TYR A 437 12.22 23.62 -7.53
N ALA A 438 13.06 23.28 -8.51
CA ALA A 438 12.70 23.09 -9.91
C ALA A 438 13.05 21.67 -10.35
N VAL A 439 12.34 21.14 -11.34
CA VAL A 439 12.55 19.77 -11.83
C VAL A 439 12.73 19.78 -13.34
N ASP A 440 13.86 19.25 -13.81
CA ASP A 440 14.01 18.80 -15.21
C ASP A 440 13.20 17.52 -15.36
N MET A 441 11.99 17.62 -15.91
CA MET A 441 11.07 16.48 -16.03
C MET A 441 11.61 15.42 -16.98
N SER A 442 12.38 15.81 -18.00
CA SER A 442 12.92 14.88 -18.99
C SER A 442 13.98 13.97 -18.38
N ARG A 443 14.84 14.53 -17.53
CA ARG A 443 15.92 13.79 -16.88
C ARG A 443 15.57 13.35 -15.47
N GLY A 444 14.61 13.94 -14.79
CA GLY A 444 14.34 13.70 -13.37
C GLY A 444 15.41 14.30 -12.45
N PHE A 445 15.95 15.47 -12.78
CA PHE A 445 16.86 16.20 -11.88
C PHE A 445 16.08 17.25 -11.11
N VAL A 446 16.15 17.18 -9.78
CA VAL A 446 15.62 18.19 -8.87
C VAL A 446 16.74 19.15 -8.52
N SER A 447 16.54 20.43 -8.79
CA SER A 447 17.42 21.52 -8.39
C SER A 447 16.78 22.31 -7.27
N LEU A 448 17.44 22.37 -6.11
CA LEU A 448 16.93 23.08 -4.94
C LEU A 448 17.30 24.57 -5.04
N ILE A 449 16.38 25.44 -4.60
CA ILE A 449 16.42 26.88 -4.80
C ILE A 449 16.57 27.53 -3.44
N ASP A 450 17.76 28.07 -3.17
CA ASP A 450 18.04 28.76 -1.92
C ASP A 450 17.25 30.07 -1.83
N TYR A 451 16.39 30.15 -0.81
CA TYR A 451 15.55 31.30 -0.48
C TYR A 451 16.36 32.45 0.11
N ASP A 452 17.37 32.14 0.94
CA ASP A 452 18.16 33.14 1.66
C ASP A 452 19.64 32.77 1.68
N ARG A 453 20.34 33.22 0.64
CA ARG A 453 21.78 33.03 0.44
C ARG A 453 22.66 33.75 1.47
N SER A 454 22.08 34.64 2.28
CA SER A 454 22.84 35.37 3.31
C SER A 454 23.01 34.57 4.60
N THR A 455 22.13 33.58 4.82
CA THR A 455 22.18 32.67 5.97
C THR A 455 22.94 31.39 5.60
N PRO A 456 23.91 30.93 6.41
CA PRO A 456 24.63 29.69 6.13
C PRO A 456 23.73 28.46 6.01
N GLY A 457 24.02 27.61 5.02
CA GLY A 457 23.25 26.40 4.69
C GLY A 457 22.13 26.66 3.68
N LEU A 458 21.50 25.60 3.17
CA LEU A 458 20.43 25.70 2.16
C LEU A 458 19.10 26.09 2.81
N GLN A 459 18.65 27.34 2.61
CA GLN A 459 17.38 27.81 3.17
C GLN A 459 16.24 27.54 2.18
N LEU A 460 15.27 26.69 2.54
CA LEU A 460 14.09 26.41 1.72
C LEU A 460 12.80 26.86 2.40
N ARG A 461 11.76 27.11 1.60
CA ARG A 461 10.40 27.39 2.08
C ARG A 461 9.64 26.08 2.25
N LEU A 462 9.24 25.80 3.49
CA LEU A 462 8.52 24.60 3.89
C LEU A 462 7.12 24.99 4.38
N MET A 463 6.09 24.41 3.80
CA MET A 463 4.74 24.48 4.33
C MET A 463 4.53 23.35 5.33
N LEU A 464 4.41 23.71 6.61
CA LEU A 464 4.12 22.75 7.66
C LEU A 464 2.63 22.35 7.63
N PRO A 465 2.27 21.15 8.10
CA PRO A 465 0.88 20.74 8.13
C PRO A 465 0.01 21.75 8.91
N GLY A 466 -1.16 22.09 8.36
CA GLY A 466 -2.09 23.06 8.95
C GLY A 466 -1.63 24.53 8.95
N ALA A 467 -0.46 24.84 8.41
CA ALA A 467 0.01 26.22 8.30
C ALA A 467 -0.69 26.96 7.14
N VAL A 468 -0.86 28.27 7.31
CA VAL A 468 -1.41 29.18 6.28
C VAL A 468 -0.32 29.96 5.53
N SER A 469 0.92 29.83 5.97
CA SER A 469 2.10 30.46 5.38
C SER A 469 3.34 29.59 5.59
N PRO A 470 4.32 29.62 4.66
CA PRO A 470 5.52 28.80 4.75
C PRO A 470 6.49 29.33 5.81
N VAL A 471 7.22 28.41 6.44
CA VAL A 471 8.39 28.72 7.26
C VAL A 471 9.67 28.55 6.45
N THR A 472 10.74 29.24 6.85
CA THR A 472 12.08 29.01 6.28
C THR A 472 12.82 28.02 7.15
N VAL A 473 13.42 27.01 6.53
CA VAL A 473 14.20 25.98 7.23
C VAL A 473 15.55 25.76 6.53
N ASN A 474 16.59 25.48 7.32
CA ASN A 474 17.78 24.84 6.75
C ASN A 474 17.41 23.41 6.36
N ALA A 475 17.54 23.12 5.07
CA ALA A 475 17.14 21.85 4.47
C ALA A 475 18.29 20.86 4.30
N GLU A 476 19.54 21.26 4.54
CA GLU A 476 20.70 20.36 4.44
C GLU A 476 20.53 19.12 5.32
N GLY A 477 20.75 17.94 4.74
CA GLY A 477 20.73 16.65 5.44
C GLY A 477 19.33 16.11 5.77
N ARG A 478 18.27 16.90 5.59
CA ARG A 478 16.89 16.47 5.84
C ARG A 478 16.50 15.30 4.97
N LEU A 479 15.73 14.37 5.53
CA LEU A 479 15.15 13.25 4.79
C LEU A 479 13.89 13.70 4.04
N VAL A 480 13.92 13.60 2.72
CA VAL A 480 12.84 14.00 1.82
C VAL A 480 12.31 12.81 1.05
N ARG A 481 10.99 12.74 0.89
CA ARG A 481 10.30 11.83 -0.03
C ARG A 481 9.79 12.63 -1.23
N ALA A 482 10.35 12.36 -2.40
CA ALA A 482 9.79 12.83 -3.66
C ALA A 482 8.65 11.91 -4.12
N LEU A 483 7.54 12.53 -4.53
CA LEU A 483 6.39 11.87 -5.15
C LEU A 483 6.25 12.37 -6.58
N TYR A 484 6.18 11.47 -7.55
CA TYR A 484 6.03 11.82 -8.97
C TYR A 484 5.47 10.64 -9.78
N GLN A 485 5.01 10.87 -11.01
CA GLN A 485 4.70 9.82 -11.98
C GLN A 485 5.61 9.92 -13.20
N ALA A 486 5.93 8.79 -13.83
CA ALA A 486 6.74 8.73 -15.04
C ALA A 486 5.95 8.21 -16.24
N THR A 487 6.37 8.60 -17.44
CA THR A 487 5.83 8.11 -18.71
C THR A 487 6.07 6.61 -18.88
N GLY A 488 5.09 5.91 -19.47
CA GLY A 488 5.11 4.45 -19.59
C GLY A 488 4.57 3.69 -18.37
N GLU A 489 3.67 4.33 -17.61
CA GLU A 489 2.90 3.69 -16.54
C GLU A 489 3.74 2.92 -15.52
N TRP A 490 4.91 3.46 -15.14
CA TRP A 490 5.73 2.86 -14.09
C TRP A 490 4.95 2.73 -12.79
N ALA A 491 5.01 1.56 -12.15
CA ALA A 491 4.46 1.34 -10.82
C ALA A 491 5.43 0.54 -9.97
N VAL A 492 5.54 0.89 -8.69
CA VAL A 492 6.32 0.14 -7.71
C VAL A 492 5.35 -0.34 -6.64
N GLN A 493 5.05 -1.63 -6.64
CA GLN A 493 4.08 -2.25 -5.76
C GLN A 493 4.78 -3.17 -4.77
N VAL A 494 4.28 -3.17 -3.53
CA VAL A 494 4.73 -4.12 -2.51
C VAL A 494 3.67 -5.19 -2.30
N GLN A 495 4.10 -6.44 -2.24
CA GLN A 495 3.28 -7.59 -1.87
C GLN A 495 3.85 -8.21 -0.60
N LYS A 496 2.98 -8.58 0.33
CA LYS A 496 3.39 -9.18 1.59
C LYS A 496 2.49 -10.37 1.93
N ALA A 497 3.10 -11.45 2.40
CA ALA A 497 2.36 -12.54 3.04
C ALA A 497 1.89 -12.09 4.43
N PRO A 498 0.67 -12.48 4.86
CA PRO A 498 0.20 -12.29 6.22
C PRO A 498 1.26 -12.63 7.26
N ALA A 499 1.48 -11.75 8.24
CA ALA A 499 2.51 -11.97 9.27
C ALA A 499 2.27 -13.28 10.05
N THR A 500 1.01 -13.63 10.27
CA THR A 500 0.59 -14.87 10.91
C THR A 500 -0.59 -15.46 10.17
N PHE A 501 -0.63 -16.79 10.06
CA PHE A 501 -1.79 -17.51 9.57
C PHE A 501 -2.44 -18.32 10.69
N ARG A 502 -3.76 -18.49 10.62
CA ARG A 502 -4.53 -19.37 11.50
C ARG A 502 -5.01 -20.61 10.78
N GLN A 503 -5.13 -21.73 11.48
CA GLN A 503 -5.74 -22.91 10.89
C GLN A 503 -7.24 -22.71 10.72
N THR A 504 -7.78 -23.12 9.58
CA THR A 504 -9.21 -23.31 9.33
C THR A 504 -9.51 -24.78 9.07
N TYR A 505 -10.77 -25.18 9.24
CA TYR A 505 -11.29 -26.50 8.87
C TYR A 505 -12.14 -26.46 7.59
N GLY A 506 -12.31 -25.27 7.01
CA GLY A 506 -12.89 -25.05 5.68
C GLY A 506 -11.82 -24.72 4.64
N GLY A 507 -12.25 -24.27 3.45
CA GLY A 507 -11.33 -23.74 2.45
C GLY A 507 -10.61 -22.49 3.01
N PRO A 508 -9.28 -22.39 2.89
CA PRO A 508 -8.52 -21.30 3.49
C PRO A 508 -8.84 -19.95 2.85
N ASN A 509 -9.07 -18.94 3.68
CA ASN A 509 -9.26 -17.54 3.28
C ASN A 509 -8.09 -16.66 3.77
N VAL A 510 -8.28 -15.34 3.83
CA VAL A 510 -7.26 -14.35 4.20
C VAL A 510 -6.60 -14.69 5.53
N ALA A 511 -5.27 -14.81 5.51
CA ALA A 511 -4.47 -15.15 6.69
C ALA A 511 -4.90 -16.47 7.36
N GLU A 512 -5.41 -17.42 6.57
CA GLU A 512 -5.75 -18.77 7.01
C GLU A 512 -4.95 -19.84 6.26
N TYR A 513 -4.82 -21.01 6.86
CA TYR A 513 -4.30 -22.21 6.23
C TYR A 513 -5.18 -23.41 6.57
N TYR A 514 -5.24 -24.39 5.68
CA TYR A 514 -5.94 -25.65 5.89
C TYR A 514 -4.95 -26.81 5.87
N VAL A 515 -5.05 -27.72 6.84
CA VAL A 515 -4.19 -28.91 6.90
C VAL A 515 -4.89 -30.05 6.15
N GLY A 516 -4.26 -30.56 5.10
CA GLY A 516 -4.87 -31.57 4.24
C GLY A 516 -5.31 -32.81 5.01
N GLY A 517 -6.55 -33.24 4.77
CA GLY A 517 -7.17 -34.35 5.48
C GLY A 517 -7.66 -34.04 6.91
N SER A 518 -7.55 -32.80 7.41
CA SER A 518 -8.12 -32.45 8.73
C SER A 518 -9.65 -32.38 8.73
N ASN A 519 -10.27 -32.26 7.55
CA ASN A 519 -11.72 -32.36 7.36
C ASN A 519 -12.03 -33.36 6.24
N SER A 520 -12.73 -34.46 6.57
CA SER A 520 -13.08 -35.51 5.60
C SER A 520 -13.97 -35.04 4.46
N THR A 521 -14.76 -33.98 4.67
CA THR A 521 -15.67 -33.43 3.66
C THR A 521 -14.92 -32.57 2.63
N LEU A 522 -13.92 -31.81 3.06
CA LEU A 522 -13.09 -31.00 2.16
C LEU A 522 -11.98 -31.82 1.52
N GLY A 523 -11.44 -32.83 2.24
CA GLY A 523 -10.42 -33.73 1.75
C GLY A 523 -9.02 -33.10 1.69
N GLY A 524 -8.31 -33.32 0.58
CA GLY A 524 -6.94 -32.86 0.38
C GLY A 524 -5.88 -33.91 0.66
N GLN A 525 -4.66 -33.66 0.20
CA GLN A 525 -3.54 -34.56 0.43
C GLN A 525 -3.04 -34.43 1.87
N VAL A 526 -2.84 -35.56 2.55
CA VAL A 526 -2.44 -35.61 3.98
C VAL A 526 -0.99 -35.19 4.25
N THR A 527 -0.27 -34.70 3.24
CA THR A 527 1.08 -34.13 3.34
C THR A 527 1.11 -32.64 2.97
N ARG A 528 -0.05 -32.05 2.64
CA ARG A 528 -0.14 -30.67 2.13
C ARG A 528 -0.82 -29.73 3.10
N VAL A 529 -0.25 -28.53 3.22
CA VAL A 529 -0.89 -27.39 3.89
C VAL A 529 -1.32 -26.40 2.83
N TYR A 530 -2.60 -26.07 2.81
CA TYR A 530 -3.27 -25.29 1.78
C TYR A 530 -3.44 -23.82 2.20
N PHE A 531 -3.36 -22.93 1.22
CA PHE A 531 -3.40 -21.46 1.37
C PHE A 531 -4.36 -20.84 0.35
N PRO A 532 -4.84 -19.60 0.57
CA PRO A 532 -5.68 -18.91 -0.40
C PRO A 532 -4.91 -18.56 -1.69
N VAL A 533 -5.65 -18.42 -2.80
CA VAL A 533 -5.07 -18.10 -4.13
C VAL A 533 -4.22 -16.83 -4.12
N MET A 534 -4.62 -15.84 -3.32
CA MET A 534 -3.89 -14.58 -3.14
C MET A 534 -2.51 -14.69 -2.46
N ASP A 535 -2.16 -15.85 -1.91
CA ASP A 535 -0.84 -16.10 -1.32
C ASP A 535 0.07 -16.96 -2.21
N THR A 536 -0.39 -17.32 -3.42
CA THR A 536 0.40 -18.07 -4.40
C THR A 536 1.76 -17.43 -4.67
N GLY A 537 2.82 -18.23 -4.59
CA GLY A 537 4.19 -17.83 -4.89
C GLY A 537 4.92 -17.12 -3.75
N LYS A 538 4.24 -16.79 -2.65
CA LYS A 538 4.83 -16.20 -1.45
C LYS A 538 5.52 -17.27 -0.59
N ASN A 539 6.53 -16.87 0.19
CA ASN A 539 7.19 -17.74 1.16
C ASN A 539 6.54 -17.64 2.55
N VAL A 540 6.42 -18.81 3.20
CA VAL A 540 5.93 -19.00 4.56
C VAL A 540 6.93 -19.83 5.37
N THR A 541 7.01 -19.57 6.66
CA THR A 541 7.72 -20.39 7.64
C THR A 541 6.69 -21.15 8.45
N ILE A 542 6.89 -22.46 8.62
CA ILE A 542 6.06 -23.29 9.48
C ILE A 542 6.89 -23.69 10.70
N GLY A 543 6.52 -23.17 11.86
CA GLY A 543 7.28 -23.40 13.09
C GLY A 543 7.26 -24.86 13.55
N GLU A 544 6.17 -25.58 13.34
CA GLU A 544 6.09 -26.99 13.75
C GLU A 544 5.11 -27.81 12.88
N VAL A 545 5.57 -28.98 12.44
CA VAL A 545 4.76 -29.99 11.73
C VAL A 545 5.00 -31.38 12.29
N TRP A 546 3.96 -32.04 12.78
CA TRP A 546 3.96 -33.45 13.19
C TRP A 546 3.43 -34.35 12.07
N TYR A 547 4.18 -35.39 11.72
CA TYR A 547 3.82 -36.32 10.65
C TYR A 547 4.37 -37.72 10.90
N ARG A 548 3.86 -38.70 10.17
CA ARG A 548 4.41 -40.06 10.12
C ARG A 548 5.22 -40.26 8.86
N ASP A 549 6.35 -40.95 8.99
CA ASP A 549 7.11 -41.43 7.85
C ASP A 549 6.55 -42.76 7.29
N SER A 550 7.09 -43.22 6.17
CA SER A 550 6.70 -44.47 5.51
C SER A 550 6.91 -45.72 6.37
N GLY A 551 7.72 -45.64 7.43
CA GLY A 551 7.89 -46.68 8.44
C GLY A 551 6.87 -46.62 9.58
N GLY A 552 5.99 -45.61 9.58
CA GLY A 552 5.01 -45.36 10.64
C GLY A 552 5.56 -44.61 11.85
N THR A 553 6.82 -44.16 11.78
CA THR A 553 7.50 -43.45 12.87
C THR A 553 7.02 -42.00 12.93
N LEU A 554 6.72 -41.52 14.13
CA LEU A 554 6.39 -40.12 14.36
C LEU A 554 7.64 -39.25 14.20
N ARG A 555 7.54 -38.20 13.37
CA ARG A 555 8.58 -37.20 13.13
C ARG A 555 8.00 -35.80 13.26
N ALA A 556 8.90 -34.83 13.44
CA ALA A 556 8.58 -33.42 13.43
C ALA A 556 9.52 -32.63 12.51
N LEU A 557 8.97 -31.65 11.80
CA LEU A 557 9.74 -30.55 11.20
C LEU A 557 9.59 -29.31 12.08
N HIS A 558 10.66 -28.51 12.19
CA HIS A 558 10.68 -27.28 12.97
C HIS A 558 11.25 -26.13 12.16
N ASP A 559 10.59 -24.98 12.20
CA ASP A 559 11.00 -23.71 11.59
C ASP A 559 11.39 -23.81 10.10
N GLU A 560 10.67 -24.66 9.36
CA GLU A 560 10.95 -24.92 7.95
C GLU A 560 10.32 -23.87 7.03
N ASN A 561 11.04 -23.52 5.96
CA ASN A 561 10.61 -22.53 4.99
C ASN A 561 10.06 -23.18 3.73
N PHE A 562 8.87 -22.75 3.32
CA PHE A 562 8.20 -23.25 2.14
C PHE A 562 7.79 -22.10 1.23
N ARG A 563 7.74 -22.40 -0.07
CA ARG A 563 7.11 -21.54 -1.06
C ARG A 563 5.74 -22.09 -1.41
N ILE A 564 4.71 -21.26 -1.35
CA ILE A 564 3.35 -21.64 -1.73
C ILE A 564 3.30 -21.88 -3.24
N GLN A 565 3.03 -23.11 -3.63
CA GLN A 565 2.92 -23.56 -5.01
C GLN A 565 1.46 -23.60 -5.43
N ASP A 566 1.21 -23.38 -6.72
CA ASP A 566 -0.12 -23.56 -7.31
C ASP A 566 0.00 -24.53 -8.48
N THR A 567 -0.72 -25.65 -8.39
CA THR A 567 -0.78 -26.66 -9.44
C THR A 567 -2.24 -26.81 -9.86
N PRO A 568 -2.59 -26.60 -11.14
CA PRO A 568 -3.98 -26.67 -11.61
C PRO A 568 -4.69 -28.02 -11.39
N ALA A 569 -3.95 -29.08 -11.05
CA ALA A 569 -4.47 -30.41 -10.80
C ALA A 569 -4.86 -30.67 -9.33
N ASP A 570 -4.49 -29.79 -8.39
CA ASP A 570 -4.90 -29.97 -6.99
C ASP A 570 -6.34 -29.48 -6.78
N PRO A 571 -7.23 -30.29 -6.16
CA PRO A 571 -8.65 -29.96 -6.03
C PRO A 571 -8.96 -28.87 -4.99
N ILE A 572 -8.03 -28.53 -4.09
CA ILE A 572 -8.27 -27.54 -3.02
C ILE A 572 -7.71 -26.17 -3.40
N GLY A 573 -6.49 -26.11 -3.92
CA GLY A 573 -5.85 -24.85 -4.30
C GLY A 573 -4.36 -24.83 -3.99
N PRO A 574 -3.76 -23.62 -3.83
CA PRO A 574 -2.33 -23.49 -3.56
C PRO A 574 -1.93 -24.17 -2.25
N TYR A 575 -0.72 -24.72 -2.24
CA TYR A 575 -0.25 -25.53 -1.12
C TYR A 575 1.27 -25.45 -0.94
N VAL A 576 1.70 -25.93 0.22
CA VAL A 576 3.06 -26.41 0.46
C VAL A 576 2.99 -27.90 0.78
N ASP A 577 3.98 -28.66 0.33
CA ASP A 577 4.03 -30.11 0.53
C ASP A 577 5.24 -30.46 1.39
N ILE A 578 5.00 -31.09 2.54
CA ILE A 578 6.08 -31.42 3.48
C ILE A 578 7.04 -32.48 2.91
N THR A 579 6.60 -33.22 1.88
CA THR A 579 7.46 -34.17 1.15
C THR A 579 8.60 -33.49 0.40
N SER A 580 8.53 -32.17 0.18
CA SER A 580 9.64 -31.39 -0.37
C SER A 580 10.84 -31.30 0.58
N VAL A 581 10.62 -31.48 1.88
CA VAL A 581 11.66 -31.48 2.93
C VAL A 581 11.99 -32.91 3.37
N ASP A 582 10.98 -33.72 3.69
CA ASP A 582 11.15 -35.16 3.97
C ASP A 582 10.32 -36.00 2.99
N PRO A 583 10.92 -36.55 1.91
CA PRO A 583 10.22 -37.39 0.93
C PRO A 583 9.59 -38.66 1.51
N SER A 584 9.92 -39.06 2.74
CA SER A 584 9.34 -40.23 3.40
C SER A 584 8.03 -39.92 4.15
N ALA A 585 7.61 -38.65 4.24
CA ALA A 585 6.37 -38.26 4.90
C ALA A 585 5.15 -38.87 4.20
N VAL A 586 4.28 -39.54 4.96
CA VAL A 586 3.05 -40.18 4.43
C VAL A 586 1.75 -39.57 4.95
N GLY A 587 1.79 -38.79 6.03
CA GLY A 587 0.61 -38.12 6.55
C GLY A 587 0.85 -37.34 7.83
N PHE A 588 0.07 -36.28 8.05
CA PHE A 588 0.05 -35.53 9.30
C PHE A 588 -0.35 -36.38 10.51
N ASP A 589 0.22 -36.08 11.68
CA ASP A 589 -0.11 -36.73 12.96
C ASP A 589 -0.68 -35.70 13.95
N TRP A 590 -1.75 -36.09 14.65
CA TRP A 590 -2.52 -35.21 15.54
C TRP A 590 -2.40 -35.59 17.03
N THR A 591 -1.47 -36.49 17.38
CA THR A 591 -1.34 -37.02 18.75
C THR A 591 -1.08 -35.90 19.77
N ASN A 592 -0.47 -34.79 19.35
CA ASN A 592 -0.19 -33.61 20.17
C ASN A 592 -1.36 -32.61 20.25
N GLY A 593 -2.54 -32.95 19.72
CA GLY A 593 -3.72 -32.07 19.65
C GLY A 593 -3.70 -31.08 18.48
N TYR A 594 -2.61 -31.03 17.71
CA TYR A 594 -2.45 -30.30 16.46
C TYR A 594 -1.43 -31.05 15.59
N ALA A 595 -1.50 -30.87 14.28
CA ALA A 595 -0.50 -31.36 13.33
C ALA A 595 0.44 -30.26 12.82
N VAL A 596 -0.07 -29.05 12.62
CA VAL A 596 0.68 -27.92 12.08
C VAL A 596 0.42 -26.71 12.97
N ARG A 597 1.45 -25.93 13.27
CA ARG A 597 1.31 -24.69 14.06
C ARG A 597 2.36 -23.65 13.69
N ASN A 598 2.12 -22.41 14.12
CA ASN A 598 3.03 -21.28 13.98
C ASN A 598 3.39 -21.01 12.52
N VAL A 599 2.37 -20.99 11.66
CA VAL A 599 2.53 -20.65 10.24
C VAL A 599 2.61 -19.13 10.10
N GLN A 600 3.70 -18.63 9.53
CA GLN A 600 4.01 -17.21 9.43
C GLN A 600 4.44 -16.85 8.01
N GLY A 601 4.03 -15.67 7.53
CA GLY A 601 4.50 -15.14 6.25
C GLY A 601 5.92 -14.61 6.38
N ALA A 602 6.83 -15.14 5.56
CA ALA A 602 8.26 -14.83 5.62
C ALA A 602 8.74 -13.89 4.50
N SER A 603 7.88 -13.55 3.55
CA SER A 603 8.24 -12.81 2.34
C SER A 603 7.62 -11.43 2.26
N VAL A 604 8.45 -10.50 1.77
CA VAL A 604 8.03 -9.23 1.19
C VAL A 604 8.59 -9.17 -0.23
N GLU A 605 7.72 -9.06 -1.21
CA GLU A 605 8.08 -8.94 -2.63
C GLU A 605 7.85 -7.50 -3.08
N VAL A 606 8.85 -6.88 -3.69
CA VAL A 606 8.67 -5.65 -4.45
C VAL A 606 8.56 -6.00 -5.92
N ARG A 607 7.42 -5.65 -6.51
CA ARG A 607 7.14 -5.79 -7.93
C ARG A 607 7.15 -4.42 -8.60
N VAL A 608 8.00 -4.26 -9.60
CA VAL A 608 7.98 -3.09 -10.47
C VAL A 608 7.29 -3.46 -11.77
N LEU A 609 6.36 -2.62 -12.20
CA LEU A 609 5.62 -2.76 -13.46
C LEU A 609 5.96 -1.60 -14.39
N TRP A 610 6.01 -1.89 -15.70
CA TRP A 610 6.23 -0.88 -16.73
C TRP A 610 5.45 -1.24 -17.98
N ASN A 611 4.73 -0.28 -18.55
CA ASN A 611 4.00 -0.43 -19.80
C ASN A 611 4.15 0.82 -20.68
N PRO A 612 5.07 0.79 -21.68
CA PRO A 612 5.27 1.93 -22.57
C PRO A 612 4.21 2.04 -23.67
N SER A 613 3.32 1.07 -23.80
CA SER A 613 2.28 1.09 -24.83
C SER A 613 1.09 1.94 -24.41
N ALA A 614 0.29 2.35 -25.39
CA ALA A 614 -0.93 3.12 -25.19
C ALA A 614 -2.09 2.45 -25.94
N PHE A 615 -3.30 2.79 -25.54
CA PHE A 615 -4.55 2.47 -26.20
C PHE A 615 -5.40 3.73 -26.33
N ASN A 616 -6.45 3.71 -27.15
CA ASN A 616 -7.34 4.86 -27.30
C ASN A 616 -8.74 4.51 -26.82
N LEU A 617 -9.40 5.49 -26.20
CA LEU A 617 -10.80 5.42 -25.76
C LEU A 617 -11.82 5.65 -26.88
N ARG A 618 -11.39 5.60 -28.16
CA ARG A 618 -12.26 5.84 -29.32
C ARG A 618 -12.93 4.55 -29.77
N GLY A 619 -14.26 4.58 -29.86
CA GLY A 619 -15.09 3.46 -30.33
C GLY A 619 -16.28 3.21 -29.42
N ASN A 620 -16.97 2.08 -29.62
CA ASN A 620 -17.97 1.61 -28.67
C ASN A 620 -17.29 0.99 -27.43
N SER A 621 -18.00 0.94 -26.30
CA SER A 621 -17.44 0.48 -25.01
C SER A 621 -16.79 -0.92 -25.09
N ALA A 622 -17.41 -1.86 -25.80
CA ALA A 622 -16.90 -3.23 -25.94
C ALA A 622 -15.57 -3.29 -26.73
N GLN A 623 -15.47 -2.58 -27.87
CA GLN A 623 -14.24 -2.54 -28.66
C GLN A 623 -13.10 -1.83 -27.91
N VAL A 624 -13.43 -0.77 -27.16
CA VAL A 624 -12.43 -0.10 -26.33
C VAL A 624 -11.95 -1.04 -25.21
N TYR A 625 -12.86 -1.83 -24.64
CA TYR A 625 -12.51 -2.82 -23.63
C TYR A 625 -11.60 -3.92 -24.18
N GLU A 626 -11.85 -4.43 -25.39
CA GLU A 626 -10.95 -5.39 -26.05
C GLU A 626 -9.53 -4.80 -26.25
N LYS A 627 -9.43 -3.56 -26.73
CA LYS A 627 -8.14 -2.85 -26.85
C LYS A 627 -7.44 -2.71 -25.49
N PHE A 628 -8.20 -2.35 -24.47
CA PHE A 628 -7.71 -2.23 -23.10
C PHE A 628 -7.19 -3.58 -22.58
N ILE A 629 -7.91 -4.69 -22.79
CA ILE A 629 -7.45 -6.02 -22.41
C ILE A 629 -6.16 -6.40 -23.15
N LEU A 630 -6.05 -6.12 -24.45
CA LEU A 630 -4.80 -6.34 -25.18
C LEU A 630 -3.64 -5.50 -24.61
N TRP A 631 -3.89 -4.23 -24.26
CA TRP A 631 -2.92 -3.36 -23.61
C TRP A 631 -2.50 -3.88 -22.23
N THR A 632 -3.41 -4.44 -21.42
CA THR A 632 -3.03 -5.04 -20.12
C THR A 632 -2.15 -6.29 -20.25
N ARG A 633 -2.01 -6.87 -21.45
CA ARG A 633 -1.09 -8.00 -21.68
C ARG A 633 0.34 -7.56 -21.99
N THR A 634 0.58 -6.27 -22.22
CA THR A 634 1.91 -5.74 -22.58
C THR A 634 2.73 -5.27 -21.37
N TRP A 635 2.17 -5.38 -20.15
CA TRP A 635 2.88 -5.08 -18.92
C TRP A 635 4.13 -5.93 -18.78
N ARG A 636 5.24 -5.26 -18.50
CA ARG A 636 6.50 -5.88 -18.13
C ARG A 636 6.64 -5.80 -16.62
N GLN A 637 7.29 -6.80 -16.04
CA GLN A 637 7.50 -6.86 -14.60
C GLN A 637 8.93 -7.28 -14.24
N ALA A 638 9.42 -6.74 -13.14
CA ALA A 638 10.60 -7.24 -12.42
C ALA A 638 10.22 -7.38 -10.95
N LYS A 639 10.75 -8.41 -10.29
CA LYS A 639 10.44 -8.74 -8.90
C LYS A 639 11.73 -8.89 -8.11
N VAL A 640 11.76 -8.32 -6.92
CA VAL A 640 12.80 -8.57 -5.91
C VAL A 640 12.09 -9.04 -4.66
N GLU A 641 12.38 -10.26 -4.25
CA GLU A 641 11.86 -10.83 -3.03
C GLU A 641 12.91 -10.74 -1.92
N THR A 642 12.46 -10.53 -0.69
CA THR A 642 13.31 -10.53 0.49
C THR A 642 12.62 -11.28 1.61
N PHE A 643 13.39 -12.09 2.34
CA PHE A 643 12.96 -12.69 3.59
C PHE A 643 12.89 -11.61 4.67
N LEU A 644 11.67 -11.21 5.01
CA LEU A 644 11.36 -10.20 6.01
C LEU A 644 10.12 -10.65 6.77
N GLN A 645 10.36 -11.30 7.91
CA GLN A 645 9.33 -11.52 8.90
C GLN A 645 9.14 -10.22 9.68
N ARG A 646 7.88 -9.82 9.87
CA ARG A 646 7.58 -8.85 10.93
C ARG A 646 7.86 -9.59 12.24
N GLY A 647 8.50 -8.95 13.22
CA GLY A 647 8.65 -9.55 14.55
C GLY A 647 7.26 -9.90 15.08
N VAL A 648 6.92 -11.19 15.12
CA VAL A 648 5.71 -11.69 15.75
C VAL A 648 6.14 -12.24 17.10
N GLU A 649 5.67 -11.61 18.17
CA GLU A 649 5.89 -12.12 19.52
C GLU A 649 4.98 -13.32 19.78
N GLN A 650 5.58 -14.41 20.26
CA GLN A 650 4.90 -15.64 20.70
C GLN A 650 4.09 -15.45 22.00
#